data_AF-A0A6L8EU96-F1
#
_entry.id   AF-A0A6L8EU96-F1
#
_cell.length_a   1.000
_cell.length_b   1.000
_cell.length_c   1.000
_cell.angle_alpha   90.00
_cell.angle_beta   90.00
_cell.angle_gamma   90.00
#
_symmetry.space_group_name_H-M   'P 1'
#
loop_
_entity.id
_entity.type
_entity.pdbx_description
1 polymer ?
#
loop_
_entity_poly.entity_id
_entity_poly.type
_entity_poly.pdbx_seq_one_letter_code
_entity_poly.pdbx_strand_id
1 'polypeptide(L)'
;MTTNVLRDIISRCHRRHEKPLKQRKTILTPPLYKGLPYHFTVYCAHRYPVMLQDLEAANISFTPIGRAPGIDRPPRSFGGERFLKPQKTTDWRAVRWYKSYGIHVYTGMPSARDGAPWHDIDFTYEAICAAPDAVFACVQALVNAAANPLLTMSKSGGLRFSCRIPGYLHPNTQQARLYVYNRSLTAENPYQHGAYLEIVGEKGHNCWDARYEILIGNLLDPPMLSKEILFAPIDALRAKLHEPVSQDIQHKESIPDAPYSLGSGKLDLAKEAFFKHGFSYLREEAGFHYWNRQGVEIGDTEVSLWESEGGVWVRASTSDAGLPTEPTLITDVWKDTGILPPLPGTGVPIDDKVLTIREGKLSPLGIKRPTPVLQKSKPTEKIHETSEEISVQVQRAFDSNVRVLGFIADTATENAPEVEPFLRNNEAICLNVPNADLAAEAEHLIQKRDVGSATRWRDRMYLWDQVKDIPVDVRMATPFQRGNVCEDPARCKALEKKGGNPNEIICPQCPVYAACQERGYLSQPATLQTSKAQIIEDFRLFLDPQYAKIVEQLLKARDGTQRLCIINPTKENQLFLEYKLSKTTLEAWVANWRGSALGNFAIALLNAIEIRDKSHADFIKRLRTVTQTFEWLAAEIIQQMGHVGVHGRVVARGVIDTETGAELARWTIEFARGISAHIPLDAAAADRLAAQGLPVFQLDTFVPNENMKIPMPISDAVRLNILDAGTVENIQEFPTVCWNPDWTFWHQLQHFFAYYTRNADAPMRWEDEVLQLWVPPVLHSSVRHLLVTSPALYDKHLHRAFLDAEVEILPTQPMAWVTGNCVFQIRTGIYPQKTILELDNTWDVLGVSETGQRTFWRIQTEIERDPSIKHGIITYTHAIEHLKDIAKNENVSFLASFREFRKVESLETAFQEAQVIWIVGLPEMKPRAILNRTRILFGNDEEPLSYEMEPESYRYKDERVQNVYEKVAAHIFTEIIELAQLNRLANKKIMLITGLRIPEITDRPETHLFDWADFDVAGGLDNLAEVIATRQRFETERDNLTPESSRKEVERVLGCLPRQANRILQRMRGGRVRVTFREQILALLADGEKKTPELTAAIQGHPKAINTELTRLVARGEIVKVRRGVYRLPEP
;
A
#
# COMPACT_ATOMS: atom_id res chain seq x y z
N MET A 1 1.41 -11.92 59.81
CA MET A 1 2.38 -13.04 59.81
C MET A 1 3.07 -13.28 58.44
N THR A 2 3.14 -12.30 57.54
CA THR A 2 3.80 -12.44 56.22
C THR A 2 5.11 -11.66 56.06
N THR A 3 5.47 -10.79 57.01
CA THR A 3 6.77 -10.08 57.04
C THR A 3 7.98 -11.02 57.16
N ASN A 4 7.78 -12.23 57.70
CA ASN A 4 8.80 -13.27 57.68
C ASN A 4 8.84 -14.06 56.36
N VAL A 5 7.76 -14.12 55.59
CA VAL A 5 7.66 -15.06 54.45
C VAL A 5 8.46 -14.58 53.24
N LEU A 6 8.35 -13.30 52.84
CA LEU A 6 9.14 -12.80 51.69
C LEU A 6 10.61 -12.54 52.03
N ARG A 7 10.92 -12.15 53.27
CA ARG A 7 12.31 -12.04 53.77
C ARG A 7 12.99 -13.42 53.80
N ASP A 8 12.24 -14.47 54.16
CA ASP A 8 12.69 -15.86 54.08
C ASP A 8 12.78 -16.38 52.64
N ILE A 9 11.92 -15.94 51.71
CA ILE A 9 12.01 -16.29 50.28
C ILE A 9 13.29 -15.72 49.63
N ILE A 10 13.61 -14.44 49.86
CA ILE A 10 14.86 -13.84 49.33
C ILE A 10 16.08 -14.51 50.01
N SER A 11 16.01 -14.79 51.31
CA SER A 11 17.07 -15.53 52.02
C SER A 11 17.23 -16.99 51.54
N ARG A 12 16.14 -17.62 51.06
CA ARG A 12 16.15 -18.95 50.42
C ARG A 12 16.68 -18.90 48.99
N CYS A 13 16.44 -17.80 48.27
CA CYS A 13 17.03 -17.54 46.95
C CYS A 13 18.56 -17.51 47.05
N HIS A 14 19.10 -16.74 48.02
CA HIS A 14 20.54 -16.72 48.33
C HIS A 14 21.08 -18.12 48.69
N ARG A 15 20.42 -18.85 49.61
CA ARG A 15 20.82 -20.24 49.97
C ARG A 15 20.76 -21.23 48.81
N ARG A 16 19.81 -21.09 47.88
CA ARG A 16 19.64 -21.97 46.71
C ARG A 16 20.72 -21.71 45.67
N HIS A 17 21.12 -20.44 45.49
CA HIS A 17 22.23 -20.08 44.62
C HIS A 17 23.57 -20.65 45.12
N GLU A 18 23.80 -20.67 46.43
CA GLU A 18 25.02 -21.25 47.04
C GLU A 18 25.16 -22.77 46.81
N LYS A 19 24.06 -23.51 46.59
CA LYS A 19 24.05 -24.97 46.33
C LYS A 19 23.09 -25.34 45.18
N PRO A 20 23.48 -25.07 43.91
CA PRO A 20 22.62 -25.31 42.75
C PRO A 20 22.51 -26.80 42.42
N LEU A 21 21.36 -27.22 41.86
CA LEU A 21 21.14 -28.60 41.39
C LEU A 21 21.81 -28.79 40.00
N LYS A 22 22.54 -29.89 39.79
CA LYS A 22 23.36 -30.11 38.58
C LYS A 22 22.53 -30.37 37.32
N GLN A 23 22.83 -29.64 36.24
CA GLN A 23 22.36 -29.89 34.87
C GLN A 23 23.53 -29.79 33.88
N ARG A 24 23.50 -30.55 32.78
CA ARG A 24 24.48 -30.47 31.68
C ARG A 24 24.44 -29.06 31.04
N LYS A 25 25.63 -28.47 30.87
CA LYS A 25 25.86 -27.07 30.48
C LYS A 25 25.35 -26.74 29.07
N THR A 26 24.62 -25.64 28.96
CA THR A 26 24.51 -24.81 27.75
C THR A 26 25.08 -23.44 28.13
N ILE A 27 26.06 -22.95 27.36
CA ILE A 27 26.74 -21.68 27.64
C ILE A 27 25.88 -20.55 27.06
N LEU A 28 25.48 -19.60 27.90
CA LEU A 28 24.93 -18.30 27.52
C LEU A 28 25.97 -17.25 27.93
N THR A 29 26.36 -16.40 26.99
CA THR A 29 27.23 -15.24 27.26
C THR A 29 26.37 -13.97 27.17
N PRO A 30 26.24 -13.17 28.25
CA PRO A 30 25.68 -11.83 28.20
C PRO A 30 26.83 -10.78 28.29
N PRO A 31 26.56 -9.46 28.29
CA PRO A 31 26.70 -8.51 27.19
C PRO A 31 27.80 -7.44 27.48
N LEU A 32 28.06 -6.48 26.59
CA LEU A 32 28.61 -5.16 26.99
C LEU A 32 28.19 -4.03 26.01
N TYR A 33 28.02 -2.85 26.59
CA TYR A 33 27.33 -1.63 26.11
C TYR A 33 28.30 -0.44 26.05
N LYS A 34 27.95 0.65 25.32
CA LYS A 34 28.06 2.12 25.63
C LYS A 34 28.00 2.94 24.31
N GLY A 35 27.44 4.16 24.18
CA GLY A 35 26.70 5.12 25.03
C GLY A 35 25.67 5.89 24.16
N LEU A 36 24.98 7.00 24.48
CA LEU A 36 24.83 7.90 25.64
C LEU A 36 23.32 8.23 25.89
N PRO A 37 22.93 8.73 27.09
CA PRO A 37 21.59 8.55 27.65
C PRO A 37 20.65 9.76 27.56
N TYR A 38 19.35 9.48 27.48
CA TYR A 38 18.31 10.35 28.04
C TYR A 38 17.79 9.71 29.34
N HIS A 39 17.64 10.48 30.41
CA HIS A 39 17.12 10.01 31.69
C HIS A 39 15.60 10.14 31.73
N PHE A 40 14.89 9.02 31.82
CA PHE A 40 13.43 8.99 31.94
C PHE A 40 13.03 8.33 33.26
N THR A 41 12.36 9.11 34.11
CA THR A 41 11.75 8.64 35.35
C THR A 41 10.28 8.36 35.09
N VAL A 42 9.81 7.15 35.43
CA VAL A 42 8.38 6.79 35.28
C VAL A 42 7.78 6.49 36.64
N TYR A 43 6.61 7.06 36.92
CA TYR A 43 5.93 6.91 38.20
C TYR A 43 4.98 5.71 38.15
N CYS A 44 5.32 4.63 38.85
CA CYS A 44 4.43 3.48 38.97
C CYS A 44 3.23 3.87 39.86
N ALA A 45 2.01 3.77 39.31
CA ALA A 45 0.74 4.02 40.01
C ALA A 45 0.72 5.31 40.87
N HIS A 46 1.27 6.40 40.32
CA HIS A 46 1.27 7.77 40.85
C HIS A 46 2.06 8.03 42.16
N ARG A 47 2.84 7.09 42.71
CA ARG A 47 3.53 7.34 44.01
C ARG A 47 4.97 6.89 44.16
N TYR A 48 5.53 6.08 43.26
CA TYR A 48 6.93 5.67 43.35
C TYR A 48 7.65 5.90 42.01
N PRO A 49 8.61 6.84 41.95
CA PRO A 49 9.44 7.01 40.76
C PRO A 49 10.37 5.80 40.62
N VAL A 50 10.35 5.16 39.46
CA VAL A 50 11.29 4.10 39.08
C VAL A 50 12.06 4.60 37.86
N MET A 51 13.40 4.54 37.92
CA MET A 51 14.22 4.86 36.76
C MET A 51 14.19 3.69 35.79
N LEU A 52 13.97 3.96 34.49
CA LEU A 52 13.96 2.90 33.48
C LEU A 52 15.31 2.16 33.39
N GLN A 53 16.40 2.84 33.74
CA GLN A 53 17.73 2.26 33.81
C GLN A 53 17.86 1.21 34.92
N ASP A 54 17.13 1.37 36.03
CA ASP A 54 17.16 0.39 37.13
C ASP A 54 16.41 -0.88 36.72
N LEU A 55 15.30 -0.75 35.98
CA LEU A 55 14.59 -1.89 35.39
C LEU A 55 15.45 -2.59 34.34
N GLU A 56 16.18 -1.82 33.53
CA GLU A 56 17.09 -2.36 32.52
C GLU A 56 18.30 -3.07 33.13
N ALA A 57 18.89 -2.50 34.18
CA ALA A 57 19.96 -3.12 34.97
C ALA A 57 19.49 -4.40 35.68
N ALA A 58 18.22 -4.43 36.08
CA ALA A 58 17.55 -5.62 36.62
C ALA A 58 17.17 -6.66 35.54
N ASN A 59 17.50 -6.43 34.27
CA ASN A 59 17.09 -7.26 33.13
C ASN A 59 15.57 -7.46 33.02
N ILE A 60 14.79 -6.47 33.48
CA ILE A 60 13.33 -6.43 33.37
C ILE A 60 12.97 -5.76 32.05
N SER A 61 12.14 -6.40 31.23
CA SER A 61 11.72 -5.91 29.92
C SER A 61 10.55 -4.93 30.04
N PHE A 62 10.60 -3.77 29.38
CA PHE A 62 9.55 -2.75 29.48
C PHE A 62 9.36 -1.94 28.17
N THR A 63 8.18 -1.33 28.01
CA THR A 63 7.78 -0.60 26.79
C THR A 63 6.92 0.64 27.12
N PRO A 64 6.96 1.75 26.36
CA PRO A 64 6.16 2.96 26.61
C PRO A 64 4.69 2.85 26.15
N ILE A 65 3.75 3.45 26.91
CA ILE A 65 2.30 3.55 26.57
C ILE A 65 1.99 4.93 25.96
N GLY A 66 1.41 5.00 24.75
CA GLY A 66 1.24 6.26 23.96
C GLY A 66 0.06 7.18 24.34
N ARG A 67 0.03 8.42 23.79
CA ARG A 67 -0.96 9.50 24.10
C ARG A 67 -2.28 9.55 23.28
N ALA A 68 -2.63 8.60 22.39
CA ALA A 68 -3.85 8.71 21.56
C ALA A 68 -4.38 7.35 21.03
N PRO A 69 -5.71 7.20 20.81
CA PRO A 69 -6.31 5.94 20.36
C PRO A 69 -5.87 5.63 18.93
N GLY A 70 -5.06 4.58 18.79
CA GLY A 70 -4.36 4.22 17.56
C GLY A 70 -2.88 3.90 17.78
N ILE A 71 -2.31 4.33 18.92
CA ILE A 71 -0.95 4.02 19.35
C ILE A 71 -0.94 2.98 20.51
N ASP A 72 -2.09 2.74 21.14
CA ASP A 72 -2.29 1.67 22.14
C ASP A 72 -2.44 0.27 21.55
N ARG A 73 -2.23 0.11 20.23
CA ARG A 73 -2.13 -1.23 19.67
C ARG A 73 -0.75 -1.77 20.01
N PRO A 74 -0.63 -2.95 20.65
CA PRO A 74 0.64 -3.67 20.66
C PRO A 74 1.16 -3.74 19.21
N PRO A 75 2.49 -3.72 18.99
CA PRO A 75 3.05 -3.73 17.65
C PRO A 75 2.36 -4.80 16.80
N ARG A 76 1.94 -4.43 15.58
CA ARG A 76 1.08 -5.26 14.70
C ARG A 76 1.65 -6.66 14.41
N SER A 77 2.90 -6.93 14.76
CA SER A 77 3.52 -8.25 14.83
C SER A 77 3.40 -8.84 16.23
N PHE A 78 2.27 -9.44 16.58
CA PHE A 78 2.27 -10.48 17.60
C PHE A 78 2.99 -11.70 16.99
N GLY A 79 4.30 -11.82 17.24
CA GLY A 79 5.11 -12.95 16.75
C GLY A 79 6.49 -12.66 16.14
N GLY A 80 7.09 -11.48 16.33
CA GLY A 80 8.45 -11.18 15.83
C GLY A 80 9.57 -11.40 16.87
N GLU A 81 10.82 -11.54 16.39
CA GLU A 81 12.07 -11.62 17.21
C GLU A 81 12.19 -10.52 18.27
N ARG A 82 11.52 -9.39 18.03
CA ARG A 82 11.41 -8.28 18.98
C ARG A 82 10.85 -8.69 20.34
N PHE A 83 10.02 -9.74 20.44
CA PHE A 83 9.53 -10.27 21.72
C PHE A 83 10.37 -11.43 22.27
N LEU A 84 11.39 -11.89 21.54
CA LEU A 84 12.34 -12.91 21.97
C LEU A 84 13.54 -12.30 22.74
N LYS A 85 13.71 -10.98 22.69
CA LYS A 85 14.75 -10.24 23.43
C LYS A 85 14.14 -9.29 24.48
N PRO A 86 14.77 -9.11 25.66
CA PRO A 86 14.36 -8.09 26.63
C PRO A 86 14.32 -6.69 25.99
N GLN A 87 13.21 -5.97 26.18
CA GLN A 87 13.04 -4.61 25.68
C GLN A 87 13.65 -3.61 26.64
N LYS A 88 14.51 -2.75 26.10
CA LYS A 88 15.30 -1.76 26.81
C LYS A 88 14.84 -0.35 26.48
N THR A 89 15.36 0.64 27.20
CA THR A 89 15.04 2.05 26.96
C THR A 89 15.34 2.47 25.51
N THR A 90 16.45 1.98 24.96
CA THR A 90 16.96 2.29 23.61
C THR A 90 16.18 1.64 22.47
N ASP A 91 15.43 0.56 22.73
CA ASP A 91 14.58 -0.10 21.72
C ASP A 91 13.39 0.78 21.27
N TRP A 92 13.22 1.94 21.91
CA TRP A 92 12.16 2.91 21.66
C TRP A 92 12.76 4.31 21.45
N ARG A 93 12.40 4.97 20.33
CA ARG A 93 12.84 6.35 20.02
C ARG A 93 12.46 7.29 21.18
N ALA A 94 13.33 8.22 21.57
CA ALA A 94 13.12 9.17 22.68
C ALA A 94 11.77 9.91 22.62
N VAL A 95 11.33 10.29 21.41
CA VAL A 95 10.01 10.91 21.17
C VAL A 95 8.84 10.05 21.67
N ARG A 96 8.95 8.72 21.69
CA ARG A 96 7.93 7.81 22.23
C ARG A 96 7.89 7.80 23.74
N TRP A 97 9.05 7.92 24.41
CA TRP A 97 9.13 8.08 25.86
C TRP A 97 8.55 9.43 26.31
N TYR A 98 8.89 10.52 25.61
CA TYR A 98 8.32 11.86 25.88
C TYR A 98 6.81 11.95 25.69
N LYS A 99 6.26 11.11 24.81
CA LYS A 99 4.82 11.01 24.52
C LYS A 99 4.15 9.86 25.29
N SER A 100 4.79 9.31 26.32
CA SER A 100 4.23 8.21 27.11
C SER A 100 3.58 8.67 28.42
N TYR A 101 2.51 7.99 28.85
CA TYR A 101 1.91 8.18 30.18
C TYR A 101 2.40 7.17 31.23
N GLY A 102 3.21 6.20 30.81
CA GLY A 102 3.69 5.13 31.67
C GLY A 102 4.39 4.03 30.88
N ILE A 103 4.72 2.94 31.55
CA ILE A 103 5.33 1.77 30.95
C ILE A 103 4.42 0.54 31.07
N HIS A 104 4.48 -0.32 30.06
CA HIS A 104 4.01 -1.69 30.14
C HIS A 104 5.24 -2.58 30.36
N VAL A 105 5.30 -3.25 31.51
CA VAL A 105 6.36 -4.24 31.82
C VAL A 105 6.01 -5.54 31.11
N TYR A 106 6.85 -5.95 30.18
CA TYR A 106 6.62 -7.17 29.41
C TYR A 106 6.99 -8.38 30.26
N THR A 107 6.03 -9.27 30.47
CA THR A 107 6.09 -10.33 31.45
C THR A 107 6.78 -11.61 30.96
N GLY A 108 7.06 -11.71 29.65
CA GLY A 108 7.64 -12.91 29.02
C GLY A 108 6.77 -13.42 27.87
N MET A 109 7.27 -14.43 27.14
CA MET A 109 6.49 -15.05 26.05
C MET A 109 5.19 -15.66 26.62
N PRO A 110 4.00 -15.32 26.09
CA PRO A 110 2.83 -16.14 26.34
C PRO A 110 3.14 -17.54 25.81
N SER A 111 3.02 -18.57 26.65
CA SER A 111 3.14 -19.97 26.23
C SER A 111 1.93 -20.35 25.38
N ALA A 112 1.80 -19.75 24.20
CA ALA A 112 0.84 -20.14 23.18
C ALA A 112 1.33 -21.43 22.49
N ARG A 113 1.35 -22.53 23.25
CA ARG A 113 1.08 -23.85 22.70
C ARG A 113 -0.21 -24.29 23.37
N ASP A 114 -1.22 -24.57 22.54
CA ASP A 114 -2.50 -25.17 22.92
C ASP A 114 -3.51 -24.25 23.65
N GLY A 115 -3.55 -22.97 23.30
CA GLY A 115 -4.76 -22.14 23.48
C GLY A 115 -5.13 -21.70 24.90
N ALA A 116 -4.27 -21.86 25.91
CA ALA A 116 -4.52 -21.35 27.28
C ALA A 116 -3.67 -20.10 27.61
N PRO A 117 -4.25 -19.02 28.18
CA PRO A 117 -3.53 -17.77 28.47
C PRO A 117 -2.82 -17.85 29.84
N TRP A 118 -1.50 -18.08 29.84
CA TRP A 118 -0.66 -18.02 31.04
C TRP A 118 0.24 -16.79 30.99
N HIS A 119 0.43 -16.13 32.15
CA HIS A 119 1.43 -15.08 32.34
C HIS A 119 2.44 -15.57 33.39
N ASP A 120 3.69 -15.80 32.95
CA ASP A 120 4.81 -16.27 33.75
C ASP A 120 5.96 -15.28 33.67
N ILE A 121 6.45 -14.79 34.81
CA ILE A 121 7.56 -13.83 34.91
C ILE A 121 8.67 -14.48 35.73
N ASP A 122 9.87 -14.61 35.18
CA ASP A 122 11.03 -15.18 35.88
C ASP A 122 12.05 -14.08 36.19
N PHE A 123 12.21 -13.76 37.48
CA PHE A 123 13.23 -12.85 37.99
C PHE A 123 14.49 -13.67 38.29
N THR A 124 15.56 -13.46 37.53
CA THR A 124 16.81 -14.20 37.75
C THR A 124 17.44 -13.82 39.09
N TYR A 125 18.32 -14.67 39.61
CA TYR A 125 19.02 -14.38 40.86
C TYR A 125 19.85 -13.09 40.75
N GLU A 126 20.48 -12.87 39.60
CA GLU A 126 21.24 -11.65 39.30
C GLU A 126 20.35 -10.40 39.36
N ALA A 127 19.11 -10.47 38.85
CA ALA A 127 18.14 -9.38 38.92
C ALA A 127 17.72 -9.07 40.37
N ILE A 128 17.53 -10.10 41.19
CA ILE A 128 17.18 -9.98 42.61
C ILE A 128 18.34 -9.31 43.38
N CYS A 129 19.59 -9.60 43.02
CA CYS A 129 20.78 -8.99 43.62
C CYS A 129 21.03 -7.56 43.14
N ALA A 130 20.84 -7.28 41.86
CA ALA A 130 21.18 -5.99 41.25
C ALA A 130 20.20 -4.87 41.61
N ALA A 131 18.90 -5.19 41.73
CA ALA A 131 17.86 -4.19 42.00
C ALA A 131 16.71 -4.77 42.85
N PRO A 132 16.96 -5.14 44.12
CA PRO A 132 15.98 -5.80 44.98
C PRO A 132 14.70 -4.96 45.18
N ASP A 133 14.82 -3.63 45.26
CA ASP A 133 13.68 -2.72 45.44
C ASP A 133 12.76 -2.69 44.20
N ALA A 134 13.34 -2.74 43.00
CA ALA A 134 12.60 -2.75 41.73
C ALA A 134 11.89 -4.10 41.52
N VAL A 135 12.56 -5.21 41.83
CA VAL A 135 11.98 -6.55 41.79
C VAL A 135 10.83 -6.67 42.80
N PHE A 136 11.01 -6.16 44.02
CA PHE A 136 9.98 -6.16 45.05
C PHE A 136 8.76 -5.35 44.65
N ALA A 137 8.96 -4.12 44.14
CA ALA A 137 7.86 -3.26 43.68
C ALA A 137 7.08 -3.91 42.52
N CYS A 138 7.77 -4.57 41.59
CA CYS A 138 7.15 -5.30 40.48
C CYS A 138 6.31 -6.48 40.97
N VAL A 139 6.87 -7.35 41.82
CA VAL A 139 6.15 -8.50 42.39
C VAL A 139 4.93 -8.04 43.19
N GLN A 140 5.07 -6.98 43.97
CA GLN A 140 3.96 -6.41 44.75
C GLN A 140 2.83 -5.89 43.85
N ALA A 141 3.16 -5.22 42.74
CA ALA A 141 2.16 -4.75 41.77
C ALA A 141 1.45 -5.92 41.08
N LEU A 142 2.20 -6.98 40.72
CA LEU A 142 1.67 -8.17 40.04
C LEU A 142 0.75 -9.00 40.93
N VAL A 143 1.14 -9.21 42.19
CA VAL A 143 0.32 -9.89 43.20
C VAL A 143 -0.99 -9.13 43.43
N ASN A 144 -0.96 -7.79 43.43
CA ASN A 144 -2.15 -6.97 43.62
C ASN A 144 -3.07 -6.93 42.37
N ALA A 145 -2.53 -7.17 41.18
CA ALA A 145 -3.27 -7.11 39.92
C ALA A 145 -3.85 -8.46 39.48
N ALA A 146 -3.36 -9.58 40.01
CA ALA A 146 -3.73 -10.93 39.58
C ALA A 146 -4.60 -11.66 40.62
N ALA A 147 -5.63 -12.39 40.17
CA ALA A 147 -6.60 -13.04 41.05
C ALA A 147 -6.05 -14.28 41.80
N ASN A 148 -5.02 -14.96 41.26
CA ASN A 148 -4.40 -16.15 41.89
C ASN A 148 -2.88 -16.19 41.64
N PRO A 149 -2.09 -15.32 42.30
CA PRO A 149 -0.65 -15.25 42.10
C PRO A 149 0.07 -16.43 42.76
N LEU A 150 1.01 -17.03 42.04
CA LEU A 150 1.91 -18.09 42.51
C LEU A 150 3.35 -17.61 42.35
N LEU A 151 4.15 -17.74 43.41
CA LEU A 151 5.60 -17.47 43.36
C LEU A 151 6.35 -18.79 43.58
N THR A 152 7.26 -19.11 42.66
CA THR A 152 8.11 -20.31 42.69
C THR A 152 9.57 -19.91 42.65
N MET A 153 10.45 -20.66 43.33
CA MET A 153 11.88 -20.37 43.34
C MET A 153 12.60 -21.29 42.34
N SER A 154 13.38 -20.72 41.44
CA SER A 154 14.11 -21.46 40.41
C SER A 154 15.31 -22.22 40.99
N LYS A 155 15.87 -23.16 40.21
CA LYS A 155 17.00 -24.00 40.66
C LYS A 155 18.30 -23.20 40.87
N SER A 156 18.45 -22.04 40.24
CA SER A 156 19.61 -21.13 40.34
C SER A 156 19.45 -20.05 41.41
N GLY A 157 18.33 -20.04 42.14
CA GLY A 157 18.02 -19.02 43.15
C GLY A 157 17.21 -17.83 42.64
N GLY A 158 16.70 -17.88 41.40
CA GLY A 158 15.75 -16.88 40.89
C GLY A 158 14.33 -17.05 41.45
N LEU A 159 13.43 -16.10 41.18
CA LEU A 159 12.06 -16.05 41.64
C LEU A 159 11.10 -15.93 40.44
N ARG A 160 10.19 -16.87 40.26
CA ARG A 160 9.21 -16.87 39.18
C ARG A 160 7.79 -16.63 39.69
N PHE A 161 7.12 -15.61 39.15
CA PHE A 161 5.71 -15.30 39.37
C PHE A 161 4.85 -15.89 38.25
N SER A 162 3.72 -16.51 38.59
CA SER A 162 2.76 -17.13 37.68
C SER A 162 1.32 -16.84 38.13
N CYS A 163 0.36 -16.68 37.22
CA CYS A 163 -1.06 -16.54 37.57
C CYS A 163 -1.85 -17.81 37.23
N ARG A 164 -2.58 -18.40 38.19
CA ARG A 164 -3.35 -19.64 37.98
C ARG A 164 -4.77 -19.40 37.43
N ILE A 165 -5.23 -20.28 36.54
CA ILE A 165 -6.66 -20.51 36.26
C ILE A 165 -7.13 -21.75 37.05
N PRO A 166 -8.28 -21.72 37.76
CA PRO A 166 -8.81 -22.91 38.44
C PRO A 166 -9.03 -24.08 37.47
N GLY A 167 -8.51 -25.28 37.79
CA GLY A 167 -8.81 -26.54 37.09
C GLY A 167 -7.69 -27.19 36.28
N TYR A 168 -6.54 -26.53 36.07
CA TYR A 168 -5.51 -27.03 35.14
C TYR A 168 -4.40 -27.92 35.77
N LEU A 169 -4.35 -28.08 37.11
CA LEU A 169 -3.21 -28.74 37.79
C LEU A 169 -3.52 -30.09 38.46
N HIS A 170 -4.61 -30.78 38.11
CA HIS A 170 -4.86 -32.14 38.62
C HIS A 170 -5.08 -33.14 37.48
N PRO A 171 -4.24 -34.18 37.34
CA PRO A 171 -4.58 -35.34 36.52
C PRO A 171 -5.77 -36.08 37.16
N ASN A 172 -6.83 -36.36 36.39
CA ASN A 172 -8.09 -36.91 36.93
C ASN A 172 -8.00 -38.37 37.40
N THR A 173 -6.92 -39.08 37.11
CA THR A 173 -6.74 -40.50 37.47
C THR A 173 -5.77 -40.65 38.64
N GLN A 174 -6.17 -41.41 39.67
CA GLN A 174 -5.32 -41.68 40.84
C GLN A 174 -4.01 -42.41 40.47
N GLN A 175 -4.00 -43.19 39.40
CA GLN A 175 -2.83 -43.96 38.95
C GLN A 175 -1.67 -43.09 38.43
N ALA A 176 -1.94 -41.84 38.04
CA ALA A 176 -0.91 -40.88 37.59
C ALA A 176 -0.37 -39.99 38.72
N ARG A 177 -0.71 -40.29 39.98
CA ARG A 177 -0.33 -39.51 41.16
C ARG A 177 0.55 -40.36 42.08
N LEU A 178 1.82 -39.99 42.24
CA LEU A 178 2.68 -40.55 43.29
C LEU A 178 3.08 -39.43 44.25
N TYR A 179 2.64 -39.57 45.50
CA TYR A 179 3.02 -38.66 46.57
C TYR A 179 4.26 -39.22 47.27
N VAL A 180 5.36 -38.46 47.23
CA VAL A 180 6.59 -38.81 47.93
C VAL A 180 6.63 -38.00 49.22
N TYR A 181 6.53 -38.70 50.35
CA TYR A 181 6.63 -38.10 51.68
C TYR A 181 8.07 -38.21 52.17
N ASN A 182 8.70 -37.08 52.49
CA ASN A 182 10.07 -37.10 52.96
C ASN A 182 10.11 -37.10 54.50
N ARG A 183 10.37 -38.29 55.07
CA ARG A 183 10.64 -38.65 56.48
C ARG A 183 9.47 -38.99 57.42
N SER A 184 9.79 -39.95 58.30
CA SER A 184 8.99 -40.58 59.35
C SER A 184 8.63 -39.62 60.49
N LEU A 185 7.45 -39.85 61.07
CA LEU A 185 6.89 -39.16 62.24
C LEU A 185 7.91 -39.05 63.39
N THR A 186 8.18 -37.83 63.85
CA THR A 186 8.65 -37.62 65.22
C THR A 186 7.43 -37.32 66.10
N ALA A 187 7.41 -37.88 67.31
CA ALA A 187 6.29 -37.77 68.25
C ALA A 187 5.93 -36.32 68.63
N GLU A 188 6.81 -35.36 68.33
CA GLU A 188 6.68 -33.97 68.73
C GLU A 188 5.95 -33.08 67.72
N ASN A 189 5.67 -33.53 66.48
CA ASN A 189 4.91 -32.69 65.54
C ASN A 189 4.14 -33.48 64.44
N PRO A 190 2.99 -34.09 64.76
CA PRO A 190 2.30 -35.01 63.85
C PRO A 190 1.61 -34.38 62.62
N TYR A 191 1.60 -33.06 62.47
CA TYR A 191 0.82 -32.37 61.43
C TYR A 191 1.61 -31.57 60.38
N GLN A 192 2.95 -31.55 60.43
CA GLN A 192 3.76 -30.93 59.36
C GLN A 192 4.18 -31.98 58.33
N HIS A 193 3.47 -32.04 57.21
CA HIS A 193 3.87 -32.85 56.07
C HIS A 193 4.62 -31.98 55.05
N GLY A 194 5.82 -32.40 54.66
CA GLY A 194 6.38 -32.03 53.36
C GLY A 194 5.95 -33.07 52.34
N ALA A 195 4.88 -32.80 51.60
CA ALA A 195 4.43 -33.67 50.51
C ALA A 195 5.03 -33.18 49.19
N TYR A 196 5.71 -34.07 48.48
CA TYR A 196 6.18 -33.83 47.11
C TYR A 196 5.24 -34.57 46.16
N LEU A 197 4.74 -33.87 45.13
CA LEU A 197 3.95 -34.48 44.07
C LEU A 197 4.88 -34.77 42.89
N GLU A 198 4.99 -36.04 42.53
CA GLU A 198 5.70 -36.49 41.33
C GLU A 198 4.67 -36.93 40.28
N ILE A 199 4.78 -36.39 39.05
CA ILE A 199 3.88 -36.66 37.93
C ILE A 199 4.69 -37.38 36.86
N VAL A 200 4.28 -38.60 36.49
CA VAL A 200 4.98 -39.43 35.50
C VAL A 200 4.09 -39.58 34.27
N GLY A 201 4.57 -39.11 33.11
CA GLY A 201 3.90 -39.34 31.82
C GLY A 201 4.40 -40.65 31.18
N GLU A 202 3.49 -41.49 30.68
CA GLU A 202 3.82 -42.82 30.12
C GLU A 202 4.72 -42.81 28.87
N LYS A 203 4.97 -41.64 28.25
CA LYS A 203 5.85 -41.48 27.09
C LYS A 203 6.66 -40.18 27.25
N GLY A 204 7.78 -40.27 27.98
CA GLY A 204 8.61 -39.13 28.41
C GLY A 204 9.18 -38.25 27.29
N HIS A 205 8.35 -37.35 26.76
CA HIS A 205 8.70 -36.30 25.81
C HIS A 205 7.82 -35.04 25.97
N ASN A 206 7.67 -34.51 27.18
CA ASN A 206 7.17 -33.15 27.36
C ASN A 206 8.05 -32.34 28.34
N CYS A 207 8.02 -31.00 28.22
CA CYS A 207 8.93 -30.03 28.87
C CYS A 207 8.80 -29.92 30.41
N TRP A 208 8.24 -30.95 31.03
CA TRP A 208 7.95 -31.04 32.46
C TRP A 208 8.67 -32.20 33.15
N ASP A 209 9.40 -33.05 32.41
CA ASP A 209 10.13 -34.24 32.91
C ASP A 209 11.29 -33.98 33.91
N ALA A 210 11.42 -32.77 34.48
CA ALA A 210 12.41 -32.53 35.54
C ALA A 210 12.07 -31.30 36.42
N ARG A 211 10.92 -31.25 37.09
CA ARG A 211 10.61 -30.19 38.06
C ARG A 211 10.23 -30.75 39.43
N TYR A 212 10.97 -30.33 40.46
CA TYR A 212 10.61 -30.53 41.86
C TYR A 212 9.96 -29.23 42.35
N GLU A 213 8.66 -29.26 42.65
CA GLU A 213 7.96 -28.14 43.27
C GLU A 213 7.84 -28.36 44.78
N ILE A 214 8.14 -27.34 45.58
CA ILE A 214 7.95 -27.36 47.03
C ILE A 214 6.71 -26.51 47.32
N LEU A 215 5.59 -27.14 47.68
CA LEU A 215 4.40 -26.47 48.18
C LEU A 215 4.32 -26.68 49.70
N ILE A 216 4.26 -25.61 50.48
CA ILE A 216 4.06 -25.69 51.94
C ILE A 216 2.83 -24.85 52.30
N GLY A 217 1.82 -25.48 52.88
CA GLY A 217 0.58 -24.85 53.35
C GLY A 217 -0.66 -25.70 53.05
N ASN A 218 -1.76 -25.47 53.80
CA ASN A 218 -3.04 -26.12 53.51
C ASN A 218 -3.64 -25.53 52.24
N LEU A 219 -3.49 -26.24 51.12
CA LEU A 219 -3.94 -25.80 49.80
C LEU A 219 -5.46 -25.79 49.61
N LEU A 220 -6.22 -26.14 50.65
CA LEU A 220 -7.68 -26.11 50.62
C LEU A 220 -8.28 -24.83 51.23
N ASP A 221 -7.52 -23.96 51.91
CA ASP A 221 -8.06 -22.69 52.48
C ASP A 221 -6.97 -21.61 52.79
N PRO A 222 -6.74 -20.60 51.92
CA PRO A 222 -5.71 -19.56 52.12
C PRO A 222 -6.22 -18.25 52.78
N PRO A 223 -5.46 -17.60 53.71
CA PRO A 223 -5.96 -16.43 54.47
C PRO A 223 -5.68 -15.06 53.80
N MET A 224 -6.57 -14.07 54.02
CA MET A 224 -6.41 -12.66 53.59
C MET A 224 -5.79 -11.76 54.68
N LEU A 225 -4.99 -10.74 54.29
CA LEU A 225 -4.33 -9.77 55.20
C LEU A 225 -4.63 -8.30 54.81
N SER A 226 -4.80 -7.41 55.80
CA SER A 226 -5.24 -6.01 55.62
C SER A 226 -4.10 -4.98 55.44
N LYS A 227 -4.44 -3.81 54.87
CA LYS A 227 -3.54 -2.75 54.40
C LYS A 227 -2.76 -2.00 55.50
N GLU A 228 -3.27 -1.86 56.72
CA GLU A 228 -2.55 -1.08 57.75
C GLU A 228 -1.25 -1.75 58.23
N ILE A 229 -1.14 -3.07 58.09
CA ILE A 229 0.06 -3.84 58.49
C ILE A 229 1.23 -3.61 57.52
N LEU A 230 0.97 -3.11 56.31
CA LEU A 230 1.94 -3.11 55.21
C LEU A 230 2.94 -1.92 55.23
N PHE A 231 2.59 -0.76 55.80
CA PHE A 231 3.31 0.49 55.48
C PHE A 231 4.17 1.11 56.60
N ALA A 232 3.95 0.78 57.87
CA ALA A 232 4.72 1.35 58.98
C ALA A 232 6.26 1.14 58.94
N PRO A 233 6.80 0.01 58.43
CA PRO A 233 8.25 -0.21 58.40
C PRO A 233 9.00 0.54 57.29
N ILE A 234 8.29 1.01 56.26
CA ILE A 234 8.87 1.73 55.12
C ILE A 234 9.24 3.15 55.53
N ASP A 235 8.42 3.79 56.36
CA ASP A 235 8.70 5.13 56.88
C ASP A 235 9.87 5.11 57.89
N ALA A 236 10.06 4.01 58.63
CA ALA A 236 11.18 3.83 59.54
C ALA A 236 12.53 3.63 58.82
N LEU A 237 12.53 3.04 57.62
CA LEU A 237 13.74 2.85 56.81
C LEU A 237 14.10 4.12 56.02
N ARG A 238 13.09 4.87 55.55
CA ARG A 238 13.25 6.18 54.90
C ARG A 238 13.95 7.19 55.82
N ALA A 239 13.70 7.15 57.12
CA ALA A 239 14.37 8.02 58.09
C ALA A 239 15.86 7.66 58.34
N LYS A 240 16.28 6.41 58.08
CA LYS A 240 17.67 5.95 58.32
C LYS A 240 18.61 6.10 57.12
N LEU A 241 18.09 6.28 55.92
CA LEU A 241 18.87 6.32 54.67
C LEU A 241 19.21 7.75 54.20
N HIS A 242 18.87 8.78 54.97
CA HIS A 242 19.16 10.19 54.67
C HIS A 242 20.32 10.80 55.47
N GLU A 243 21.17 10.00 56.12
CA GLU A 243 22.48 10.50 56.59
C GLU A 243 23.48 10.53 55.42
N PRO A 244 24.11 11.68 55.10
CA PRO A 244 24.98 11.80 53.95
C PRO A 244 26.37 11.23 54.25
N VAL A 245 26.93 10.46 53.32
CA VAL A 245 28.33 10.02 53.35
C VAL A 245 29.08 10.54 52.12
N SER A 246 30.31 10.99 52.40
CA SER A 246 31.28 11.71 51.57
C SER A 246 31.65 11.03 50.24
N GLN A 247 31.96 11.88 49.25
CA GLN A 247 32.49 11.56 47.94
C GLN A 247 33.93 11.02 48.02
N ASP A 248 34.25 9.99 47.22
CA ASP A 248 35.49 9.97 46.41
C ASP A 248 35.45 8.96 45.22
N ILE A 249 35.62 9.57 44.04
CA ILE A 249 36.04 9.21 42.66
C ILE A 249 36.35 7.74 42.27
N GLN A 250 35.82 7.31 41.10
CA GLN A 250 36.62 6.91 39.91
C GLN A 250 35.80 6.84 38.59
N HIS A 251 36.21 7.65 37.60
CA HIS A 251 35.69 7.67 36.23
C HIS A 251 36.21 6.47 35.42
N LYS A 252 35.34 5.86 34.61
CA LYS A 252 35.69 4.88 33.58
C LYS A 252 35.41 5.48 32.20
N GLU A 253 36.47 5.67 31.41
CA GLU A 253 36.44 6.22 30.04
C GLU A 253 35.33 5.61 29.18
N SER A 254 34.68 6.46 28.38
CA SER A 254 33.65 6.06 27.41
C SER A 254 34.31 5.69 26.09
N ILE A 255 33.96 4.52 25.56
CA ILE A 255 34.15 4.20 24.14
C ILE A 255 33.36 5.25 23.33
N PRO A 256 33.93 5.88 22.30
CA PRO A 256 33.20 6.84 21.48
C PRO A 256 32.12 6.14 20.64
N ASP A 257 30.92 6.72 20.63
CA ASP A 257 29.85 6.31 19.73
C ASP A 257 30.28 6.56 18.27
N ALA A 258 29.98 5.60 17.38
CA ALA A 258 30.27 5.76 15.96
C ALA A 258 29.56 7.00 15.39
N PRO A 259 30.19 7.78 14.50
CA PRO A 259 29.56 8.92 13.87
C PRO A 259 28.27 8.53 13.10
N TYR A 260 27.27 9.42 13.12
CA TYR A 260 26.03 9.23 12.35
C TYR A 260 26.30 9.07 10.85
N SER A 261 27.32 9.77 10.34
CA SER A 261 27.87 9.58 8.99
C SER A 261 29.39 9.52 9.05
N LEU A 262 30.00 8.62 8.28
CA LEU A 262 31.45 8.56 8.06
C LEU A 262 31.93 9.47 6.91
N GLY A 263 31.08 10.41 6.46
CA GLY A 263 31.42 11.40 5.43
C GLY A 263 31.14 10.97 3.99
N SER A 264 30.79 9.70 3.76
CA SER A 264 30.38 9.18 2.45
C SER A 264 29.32 8.09 2.60
N GLY A 265 28.40 8.03 1.62
CA GLY A 265 27.37 6.99 1.57
C GLY A 265 27.94 5.57 1.48
N LYS A 266 29.12 5.38 0.85
CA LYS A 266 29.78 4.07 0.81
C LYS A 266 30.40 3.71 2.16
N LEU A 267 31.04 4.68 2.82
CA LEU A 267 31.56 4.46 4.17
C LEU A 267 30.42 4.18 5.17
N ASP A 268 29.27 4.83 5.02
CA ASP A 268 28.09 4.56 5.84
C ASP A 268 27.48 3.17 5.59
N LEU A 269 27.49 2.67 4.35
CA LEU A 269 27.09 1.29 4.07
C LEU A 269 28.09 0.28 4.65
N ALA A 270 29.39 0.55 4.52
CA ALA A 270 30.43 -0.25 5.13
C ALA A 270 30.32 -0.26 6.66
N LYS A 271 29.98 0.88 7.27
CA LYS A 271 29.67 1.00 8.70
C LYS A 271 28.55 0.05 9.12
N GLU A 272 27.43 0.04 8.39
CA GLU A 272 26.31 -0.87 8.64
C GLU A 272 26.73 -2.34 8.45
N ALA A 273 27.54 -2.66 7.45
CA ALA A 273 28.10 -3.99 7.26
C ALA A 273 29.00 -4.41 8.43
N PHE A 274 29.88 -3.52 8.90
CA PHE A 274 30.72 -3.74 10.08
C PHE A 274 29.88 -4.00 11.33
N PHE A 275 28.77 -3.28 11.52
CA PHE A 275 27.83 -3.56 12.60
C PHE A 275 27.15 -4.93 12.46
N LYS A 276 26.67 -5.30 11.25
CA LYS A 276 26.10 -6.63 10.97
C LYS A 276 27.09 -7.76 11.29
N HIS A 277 28.38 -7.54 11.03
CA HIS A 277 29.45 -8.51 11.28
C HIS A 277 30.09 -8.41 12.68
N GLY A 278 29.54 -7.58 13.58
CA GLY A 278 29.90 -7.55 15.01
C GLY A 278 31.13 -6.69 15.37
N PHE A 279 31.47 -5.71 14.53
CA PHE A 279 32.51 -4.72 14.81
C PHE A 279 31.95 -3.48 15.53
N SER A 280 32.81 -2.80 16.29
CA SER A 280 32.52 -1.57 17.02
C SER A 280 33.54 -0.50 16.67
N TYR A 281 33.08 0.75 16.54
CA TYR A 281 33.90 1.88 16.14
C TYR A 281 34.87 2.29 17.26
N LEU A 282 36.10 2.65 16.90
CA LEU A 282 37.12 3.12 17.83
C LEU A 282 37.40 4.62 17.67
N ARG A 283 37.81 5.07 16.48
CA ARG A 283 38.23 6.45 16.22
C ARG A 283 38.42 6.70 14.73
N GLU A 284 38.61 7.97 14.38
CA GLU A 284 39.07 8.39 13.05
C GLU A 284 40.43 9.06 13.18
N GLU A 285 41.40 8.67 12.35
CA GLU A 285 42.69 9.36 12.21
C GLU A 285 43.06 9.47 10.74
N ALA A 286 43.35 10.70 10.27
CA ALA A 286 43.81 10.97 8.91
C ALA A 286 42.92 10.41 7.78
N GLY A 287 41.59 10.36 7.98
CA GLY A 287 40.63 9.81 7.02
C GLY A 287 40.46 8.29 7.07
N PHE A 288 41.10 7.61 8.04
CA PHE A 288 40.91 6.19 8.32
C PHE A 288 40.03 6.02 9.55
N HIS A 289 38.98 5.20 9.43
CA HIS A 289 38.07 4.83 10.50
C HIS A 289 38.49 3.49 11.10
N TYR A 290 38.80 3.47 12.38
CA TYR A 290 39.29 2.27 13.07
C TYR A 290 38.16 1.58 13.82
N TRP A 291 38.17 0.25 13.76
CA TRP A 291 37.13 -0.65 14.25
C TRP A 291 37.76 -1.82 15.01
N ASN A 292 36.99 -2.43 15.92
CA ASN A 292 37.40 -3.63 16.64
C ASN A 292 36.25 -4.63 16.75
N ARG A 293 36.56 -5.93 16.76
CA ARG A 293 35.59 -7.00 16.95
C ARG A 293 35.33 -7.21 18.44
N GLN A 294 34.07 -7.24 18.87
CA GLN A 294 33.74 -7.36 20.29
C GLN A 294 34.28 -8.67 20.90
N GLY A 295 35.05 -8.57 21.99
CA GLY A 295 35.50 -9.72 22.80
C GLY A 295 36.99 -10.04 22.78
N VAL A 296 37.84 -9.23 22.14
CA VAL A 296 39.31 -9.40 22.09
C VAL A 296 40.01 -8.19 22.72
N GLU A 297 41.15 -8.43 23.40
CA GLU A 297 41.93 -7.38 24.07
C GLU A 297 42.30 -6.23 23.11
N ILE A 298 42.24 -4.99 23.63
CA ILE A 298 42.48 -3.75 22.87
C ILE A 298 43.95 -3.73 22.44
N GLY A 299 44.21 -3.89 21.14
CA GLY A 299 45.53 -3.73 20.53
C GLY A 299 45.78 -4.66 19.34
N ASP A 300 45.32 -5.92 19.42
CA ASP A 300 45.76 -6.98 18.50
C ASP A 300 44.77 -7.32 17.38
N THR A 301 43.61 -6.65 17.29
CA THR A 301 42.56 -6.95 16.27
C THR A 301 41.93 -5.70 15.66
N GLU A 302 42.67 -4.58 15.68
CA GLU A 302 42.21 -3.33 15.07
C GLU A 302 42.06 -3.49 13.55
N VAL A 303 40.99 -2.90 13.00
CA VAL A 303 40.66 -2.91 11.59
C VAL A 303 40.44 -1.48 11.13
N SER A 304 41.18 -1.06 10.13
CA SER A 304 41.02 0.23 9.47
C SER A 304 40.07 0.11 8.28
N LEU A 305 39.20 1.11 8.13
CA LEU A 305 38.21 1.28 7.07
C LEU A 305 38.35 2.68 6.50
N TRP A 306 38.54 2.83 5.20
CA TRP A 306 38.66 4.15 4.57
C TRP A 306 38.16 4.10 3.12
N GLU A 307 37.88 5.26 2.54
CA GLU A 307 37.53 5.37 1.12
C GLU A 307 38.72 5.96 0.35
N SER A 308 39.10 5.30 -0.74
CA SER A 308 40.14 5.75 -1.64
C SER A 308 39.84 5.25 -3.05
N GLU A 309 40.11 6.08 -4.06
CA GLU A 309 39.91 5.73 -5.48
C GLU A 309 38.47 5.29 -5.81
N GLY A 310 37.48 5.81 -5.07
CA GLY A 310 36.06 5.47 -5.25
C GLY A 310 35.64 4.09 -4.71
N GLY A 311 36.54 3.38 -4.00
CA GLY A 311 36.27 2.12 -3.31
C GLY A 311 36.45 2.24 -1.79
N VAL A 312 35.75 1.39 -1.03
CA VAL A 312 35.94 1.28 0.42
C VAL A 312 36.89 0.14 0.72
N TRP A 313 37.98 0.47 1.39
CA TRP A 313 39.08 -0.42 1.71
C TRP A 313 39.04 -0.80 3.17
N VAL A 314 39.36 -2.06 3.44
CA VAL A 314 39.47 -2.64 4.77
C VAL A 314 40.84 -3.27 4.94
N ARG A 315 41.45 -3.07 6.11
CA ARG A 315 42.71 -3.70 6.49
C ARG A 315 42.74 -3.96 7.98
N ALA A 316 43.00 -5.21 8.35
CA ALA A 316 43.27 -5.62 9.72
C ALA A 316 44.75 -5.42 10.09
N SER A 317 45.02 -5.11 11.35
CA SER A 317 46.37 -5.05 11.90
C SER A 317 47.00 -6.44 12.06
N THR A 318 46.18 -7.49 12.22
CA THR A 318 46.61 -8.90 12.35
C THR A 318 45.63 -9.85 11.64
N SER A 319 46.03 -11.10 11.40
CA SER A 319 45.17 -12.13 10.81
C SER A 319 44.00 -12.55 11.72
N ASP A 320 44.08 -12.23 13.01
CA ASP A 320 43.18 -12.76 14.04
C ASP A 320 41.81 -12.07 14.06
N ALA A 321 41.71 -10.90 13.43
CA ALA A 321 40.44 -10.19 13.23
C ALA A 321 39.48 -10.91 12.25
N GLY A 322 39.98 -11.90 11.48
CA GLY A 322 39.21 -12.58 10.44
C GLY A 322 39.01 -11.74 9.16
N LEU A 323 39.84 -10.71 8.97
CA LEU A 323 39.89 -9.83 7.81
C LEU A 323 41.33 -9.74 7.27
N PRO A 324 41.53 -9.31 6.00
CA PRO A 324 42.85 -9.27 5.38
C PRO A 324 43.81 -8.28 6.06
N THR A 325 45.08 -8.66 6.23
CA THR A 325 46.14 -7.77 6.76
C THR A 325 46.69 -6.79 5.73
N GLU A 326 46.43 -7.06 4.45
CA GLU A 326 46.71 -6.17 3.33
C GLU A 326 45.46 -5.34 3.00
N PRO A 327 45.59 -4.08 2.57
CA PRO A 327 44.48 -3.29 2.05
C PRO A 327 43.68 -4.08 1.00
N THR A 328 42.44 -4.39 1.33
CA THR A 328 41.54 -5.15 0.46
C THR A 328 40.22 -4.41 0.35
N LEU A 329 39.56 -4.46 -0.81
CA LEU A 329 38.24 -3.85 -0.93
C LEU A 329 37.24 -4.58 -0.06
N ILE A 330 36.39 -3.85 0.65
CA ILE A 330 35.38 -4.45 1.53
C ILE A 330 34.43 -5.38 0.76
N THR A 331 34.19 -5.09 -0.53
CA THR A 331 33.37 -5.92 -1.42
C THR A 331 34.02 -7.25 -1.81
N ASP A 332 35.35 -7.36 -1.73
CA ASP A 332 36.08 -8.62 -1.93
C ASP A 332 36.05 -9.50 -0.67
N VAL A 333 35.84 -8.88 0.50
CA VAL A 333 35.72 -9.58 1.77
C VAL A 333 34.28 -10.02 2.05
N TRP A 334 33.32 -9.12 1.82
CA TRP A 334 31.91 -9.32 2.11
C TRP A 334 31.01 -8.95 0.94
N LYS A 335 30.12 -9.86 0.58
CA LYS A 335 29.17 -9.70 -0.53
C LYS A 335 27.88 -8.96 -0.13
N ASP A 336 27.64 -8.81 1.17
CA ASP A 336 26.42 -8.22 1.77
C ASP A 336 26.62 -6.77 2.24
N THR A 337 27.64 -6.08 1.72
CA THR A 337 27.98 -4.70 2.10
C THR A 337 27.04 -3.65 1.53
N GLY A 338 26.24 -3.98 0.51
CA GLY A 338 25.39 -3.03 -0.21
C GLY A 338 26.18 -2.03 -1.10
N ILE A 339 27.52 -2.10 -1.10
CA ILE A 339 28.40 -1.28 -1.94
C ILE A 339 28.61 -2.01 -3.28
N LEU A 340 28.52 -1.28 -4.40
CA LEU A 340 28.90 -1.82 -5.70
C LEU A 340 30.42 -2.05 -5.74
N PRO A 341 30.92 -3.28 -6.02
CA PRO A 341 32.34 -3.52 -6.17
C PRO A 341 32.90 -2.68 -7.33
N PRO A 342 34.14 -2.16 -7.23
CA PRO A 342 34.80 -1.56 -8.38
C PRO A 342 34.95 -2.59 -9.49
N LEU A 343 34.90 -2.13 -10.74
CA LEU A 343 35.04 -3.01 -11.90
C LEU A 343 36.44 -3.65 -11.88
N PRO A 344 36.55 -4.99 -11.87
CA PRO A 344 37.85 -5.63 -12.04
C PRO A 344 38.43 -5.21 -13.40
N GLY A 345 39.71 -4.84 -13.44
CA GLY A 345 40.39 -4.38 -14.66
C GLY A 345 40.42 -5.41 -15.80
N THR A 346 40.00 -6.65 -15.53
CA THR A 346 39.85 -7.76 -16.51
C THR A 346 38.41 -8.02 -16.95
N GLY A 347 37.43 -7.23 -16.48
CA GLY A 347 36.00 -7.42 -16.77
C GLY A 347 35.33 -8.52 -15.92
N VAL A 348 34.02 -8.72 -16.11
CA VAL A 348 33.23 -9.76 -15.41
C VAL A 348 33.90 -11.13 -15.61
N PRO A 349 34.12 -11.95 -14.56
CA PRO A 349 34.63 -13.31 -14.75
C PRO A 349 33.64 -14.12 -15.59
N ILE A 350 34.03 -14.47 -16.81
CA ILE A 350 33.21 -15.24 -17.75
C ILE A 350 33.45 -16.73 -17.50
N ASP A 351 32.37 -17.49 -17.32
CA ASP A 351 32.41 -18.96 -17.23
C ASP A 351 33.02 -19.56 -18.51
N ASP A 352 33.93 -20.54 -18.39
CA ASP A 352 34.52 -21.26 -19.53
C ASP A 352 33.46 -21.78 -20.52
N LYS A 353 32.27 -22.16 -20.03
CA LYS A 353 31.15 -22.55 -20.90
C LYS A 353 30.62 -21.40 -21.74
N VAL A 354 30.55 -20.20 -21.16
CA VAL A 354 30.12 -18.99 -21.88
C VAL A 354 31.14 -18.64 -22.96
N LEU A 355 32.45 -18.74 -22.68
CA LEU A 355 33.51 -18.60 -23.68
C LEU A 355 33.37 -19.64 -24.80
N THR A 356 33.14 -20.91 -24.45
CA THR A 356 32.99 -21.99 -25.43
C THR A 356 31.76 -21.78 -26.33
N ILE A 357 30.68 -21.18 -25.81
CA ILE A 357 29.49 -20.82 -26.60
C ILE A 357 29.77 -19.60 -27.48
N ARG A 358 30.49 -18.59 -26.99
CA ARG A 358 30.96 -17.45 -27.80
C ARG A 358 31.80 -17.90 -28.99
N GLU A 359 32.63 -18.92 -28.80
CA GLU A 359 33.44 -19.51 -29.87
C GLU A 359 32.64 -20.44 -30.82
N GLY A 360 31.33 -20.59 -30.62
CA GLY A 360 30.46 -21.45 -31.44
C GLY A 360 30.68 -22.95 -31.26
N LYS A 361 31.47 -23.36 -30.26
CA LYS A 361 31.84 -24.76 -30.01
C LYS A 361 30.83 -25.53 -29.17
N LEU A 362 29.93 -24.83 -28.48
CA LEU A 362 28.88 -25.42 -27.62
C LEU A 362 27.54 -24.73 -27.87
N SER A 363 26.44 -25.47 -27.74
CA SER A 363 25.10 -24.88 -27.86
C SER A 363 24.79 -23.92 -26.70
N PRO A 364 24.08 -22.80 -26.96
CA PRO A 364 23.57 -21.89 -25.92
C PRO A 364 22.67 -22.57 -24.88
N LEU A 365 22.10 -23.73 -25.21
CA LEU A 365 21.27 -24.54 -24.29
C LEU A 365 22.10 -25.36 -23.29
N GLY A 366 23.43 -25.41 -23.46
CA GLY A 366 24.35 -26.07 -22.53
C GLY A 366 24.58 -25.30 -21.22
N ILE A 367 24.16 -24.03 -21.14
CA ILE A 367 24.13 -23.24 -19.91
C ILE A 367 22.85 -23.54 -19.13
N LYS A 368 22.96 -23.69 -17.81
CA LYS A 368 21.80 -23.81 -16.93
C LYS A 368 21.09 -22.46 -16.84
N ARG A 369 19.87 -22.38 -17.37
CA ARG A 369 19.05 -21.16 -17.42
C ARG A 369 17.88 -21.21 -16.43
N PRO A 370 17.44 -20.07 -15.88
CA PRO A 370 16.18 -20.00 -15.14
C PRO A 370 14.98 -20.31 -16.05
N THR A 371 13.87 -20.76 -15.45
CA THR A 371 12.63 -20.99 -16.17
C THR A 371 12.08 -19.67 -16.71
N PRO A 372 11.70 -19.58 -18.00
CA PRO A 372 11.05 -18.39 -18.51
C PRO A 372 9.68 -18.18 -17.88
N VAL A 373 9.40 -16.97 -17.41
CA VAL A 373 8.09 -16.51 -16.95
C VAL A 373 7.34 -15.74 -18.03
N LEU A 374 8.06 -15.23 -19.04
CA LEU A 374 7.51 -14.45 -20.15
C LEU A 374 7.66 -15.21 -21.46
N GLN A 375 6.59 -15.24 -22.24
CA GLN A 375 6.55 -15.78 -23.60
C GLN A 375 5.83 -14.77 -24.51
N LYS A 376 6.26 -14.69 -25.77
CA LYS A 376 5.51 -13.94 -26.78
C LYS A 376 4.20 -14.68 -27.08
N SER A 377 3.12 -13.94 -27.25
CA SER A 377 1.91 -14.54 -27.82
C SER A 377 2.12 -14.87 -29.30
N LYS A 378 1.34 -15.83 -29.83
CA LYS A 378 1.32 -16.06 -31.27
C LYS A 378 0.82 -14.77 -31.94
N PRO A 379 1.49 -14.25 -32.97
CA PRO A 379 1.00 -13.08 -33.69
C PRO A 379 -0.38 -13.44 -34.23
N THR A 380 -1.39 -12.67 -33.80
CA THR A 380 -2.68 -12.68 -34.49
C THR A 380 -2.43 -11.84 -35.72
N GLU A 381 -2.50 -12.43 -36.92
CA GLU A 381 -2.41 -11.68 -38.19
C GLU A 381 -3.54 -10.64 -38.22
N LYS A 382 -3.29 -9.46 -37.68
CA LYS A 382 -4.14 -8.30 -37.87
C LYS A 382 -3.43 -7.43 -38.90
N ILE A 383 -4.10 -7.24 -40.04
CA ILE A 383 -3.65 -6.41 -41.15
C ILE A 383 -3.51 -4.97 -40.64
N HIS A 384 -2.44 -4.27 -41.06
CA HIS A 384 -2.27 -2.84 -40.79
C HIS A 384 -3.43 -2.08 -41.44
N GLU A 385 -4.32 -1.55 -40.62
CA GLU A 385 -5.47 -0.77 -41.09
C GLU A 385 -5.09 0.71 -41.22
N THR A 386 -5.48 1.30 -42.33
CA THR A 386 -5.32 2.73 -42.62
C THR A 386 -6.28 3.58 -41.77
N SER A 387 -5.97 4.87 -41.59
CA SER A 387 -6.83 5.84 -40.88
C SER A 387 -8.27 5.89 -41.45
N GLU A 388 -8.41 5.69 -42.76
CA GLU A 388 -9.71 5.59 -43.45
C GLU A 388 -10.47 4.31 -43.10
N GLU A 389 -9.79 3.18 -42.93
CA GLU A 389 -10.41 1.91 -42.51
C GLU A 389 -10.87 1.96 -41.04
N ILE A 390 -10.10 2.59 -40.15
CA ILE A 390 -10.51 2.85 -38.76
C ILE A 390 -11.78 3.71 -38.73
N SER A 391 -11.85 4.71 -39.63
CA SER A 391 -13.03 5.58 -39.80
C SER A 391 -14.29 4.79 -40.17
N VAL A 392 -14.14 3.87 -41.12
CA VAL A 392 -15.22 2.96 -41.55
C VAL A 392 -15.62 2.00 -40.43
N GLN A 393 -14.68 1.51 -39.63
CA GLN A 393 -14.98 0.58 -38.53
C GLN A 393 -15.76 1.24 -37.39
N VAL A 394 -15.36 2.43 -36.95
CA VAL A 394 -16.10 3.19 -35.94
C VAL A 394 -17.51 3.53 -36.44
N GLN A 395 -17.63 3.96 -37.71
CA GLN A 395 -18.95 4.23 -38.29
C GLN A 395 -19.80 2.95 -38.33
N ARG A 396 -19.22 1.83 -38.76
CA ARG A 396 -19.88 0.52 -38.76
C ARG A 396 -20.32 0.10 -37.36
N ALA A 397 -19.49 0.32 -36.34
CA ALA A 397 -19.80 0.03 -34.94
C ALA A 397 -21.03 0.84 -34.47
N PHE A 398 -21.04 2.15 -34.74
CA PHE A 398 -22.19 2.99 -34.40
C PHE A 398 -23.44 2.65 -35.23
N ASP A 399 -23.29 2.27 -36.49
CA ASP A 399 -24.38 1.79 -37.34
C ASP A 399 -24.95 0.44 -36.84
N SER A 400 -24.17 -0.35 -36.08
CA SER A 400 -24.60 -1.60 -35.45
C SER A 400 -25.24 -1.45 -34.06
N ASN A 401 -25.74 -0.25 -33.71
CA ASN A 401 -26.37 0.10 -32.42
C ASN A 401 -25.42 0.16 -31.20
N VAL A 402 -24.09 0.14 -31.41
CA VAL A 402 -23.15 0.37 -30.30
C VAL A 402 -23.35 1.77 -29.72
N ARG A 403 -23.63 1.84 -28.42
CA ARG A 403 -23.84 3.11 -27.72
C ARG A 403 -22.54 3.67 -27.17
N VAL A 404 -21.60 2.80 -26.78
CA VAL A 404 -20.29 3.18 -26.23
C VAL A 404 -19.19 2.47 -27.01
N LEU A 405 -18.30 3.23 -27.63
CA LEU A 405 -17.15 2.70 -28.35
C LEU A 405 -15.88 3.06 -27.59
N GLY A 406 -15.15 2.05 -27.12
CA GLY A 406 -13.82 2.20 -26.54
C GLY A 406 -12.76 2.22 -27.63
N PHE A 407 -11.95 3.27 -27.67
CA PHE A 407 -10.84 3.41 -28.60
C PHE A 407 -9.52 3.46 -27.81
N ILE A 408 -8.71 2.43 -27.97
CA ILE A 408 -7.35 2.40 -27.41
C ILE A 408 -6.49 3.24 -28.34
N ALA A 409 -5.90 4.33 -27.86
CA ALA A 409 -5.06 5.21 -28.68
C ALA A 409 -3.58 5.04 -28.33
N ASP A 410 -2.70 5.08 -29.32
CA ASP A 410 -1.24 4.93 -29.17
C ASP A 410 -0.56 6.09 -28.41
N THR A 411 -1.23 7.24 -28.26
CA THR A 411 -0.69 8.41 -27.56
C THR A 411 -1.80 9.16 -26.83
N ALA A 412 -1.42 10.08 -25.92
CA ALA A 412 -2.34 11.06 -25.39
C ALA A 412 -3.09 11.77 -26.54
N THR A 413 -4.42 11.73 -26.43
CA THR A 413 -5.40 11.95 -27.51
C THR A 413 -5.38 13.31 -28.18
N GLU A 414 -4.72 14.31 -27.58
CA GLU A 414 -4.53 15.62 -28.21
C GLU A 414 -3.80 15.52 -29.56
N ASN A 415 -3.06 14.42 -29.78
CA ASN A 415 -2.32 14.17 -31.00
C ASN A 415 -2.78 12.98 -31.85
N ALA A 416 -3.78 12.21 -31.44
CA ALA A 416 -4.18 10.97 -32.13
C ALA A 416 -4.65 11.24 -33.58
N PRO A 417 -3.87 10.86 -34.61
CA PRO A 417 -4.27 11.02 -36.01
C PRO A 417 -5.46 10.13 -36.40
N GLU A 418 -5.86 9.18 -35.55
CA GLU A 418 -6.95 8.24 -35.79
C GLU A 418 -8.33 8.78 -35.40
N VAL A 419 -8.38 9.76 -34.49
CA VAL A 419 -9.61 10.52 -34.17
C VAL A 419 -9.85 11.63 -35.21
N GLU A 420 -8.77 12.05 -35.87
CA GLU A 420 -8.75 13.15 -36.85
C GLU A 420 -9.73 13.01 -38.02
N PRO A 421 -9.96 11.84 -38.64
CA PRO A 421 -10.93 11.68 -39.72
C PRO A 421 -12.37 11.95 -39.29
N PHE A 422 -12.74 11.57 -38.05
CA PHE A 422 -14.06 11.86 -37.49
C PHE A 422 -14.24 13.36 -37.27
N LEU A 423 -13.17 14.03 -36.85
CA LEU A 423 -13.16 15.47 -36.70
C LEU A 423 -13.24 16.16 -38.08
N ARG A 424 -12.47 15.69 -39.09
CA ARG A 424 -12.48 16.19 -40.48
C ARG A 424 -13.85 16.10 -41.17
N ASN A 425 -14.60 15.03 -40.93
CA ASN A 425 -15.95 14.86 -41.49
C ASN A 425 -17.01 15.73 -40.79
N ASN A 426 -16.68 16.40 -39.68
CA ASN A 426 -17.60 17.21 -38.90
C ASN A 426 -17.20 18.70 -38.97
N GLU A 427 -17.96 19.49 -39.73
CA GLU A 427 -17.69 20.90 -40.06
C GLU A 427 -17.56 21.86 -38.85
N ALA A 428 -18.06 21.48 -37.66
CA ALA A 428 -17.97 22.29 -36.45
C ALA A 428 -17.80 21.42 -35.19
N ILE A 429 -16.73 21.68 -34.43
CA ILE A 429 -16.36 20.96 -33.20
C ILE A 429 -16.55 21.88 -32.00
N CYS A 430 -17.24 21.38 -30.96
CA CYS A 430 -17.28 22.03 -29.66
C CYS A 430 -16.14 21.52 -28.78
N LEU A 431 -15.31 22.44 -28.27
CA LEU A 431 -14.29 22.14 -27.27
C LEU A 431 -14.74 22.62 -25.89
N ASN A 432 -14.81 21.71 -24.93
CA ASN A 432 -15.09 22.03 -23.53
C ASN A 432 -13.93 21.54 -22.65
N VAL A 433 -12.93 22.43 -22.49
CA VAL A 433 -11.72 22.20 -21.69
C VAL A 433 -11.67 23.20 -20.52
N PRO A 434 -11.18 22.80 -19.33
CA PRO A 434 -11.20 23.61 -18.12
C PRO A 434 -10.11 24.71 -18.12
N ASN A 435 -9.10 24.63 -19.00
CA ASN A 435 -7.99 25.57 -19.07
C ASN A 435 -7.97 26.34 -20.42
N ALA A 436 -7.69 27.64 -20.35
CA ALA A 436 -7.56 28.48 -21.54
C ALA A 436 -6.34 28.19 -22.40
N ASP A 437 -5.25 27.73 -21.81
CA ASP A 437 -4.03 27.37 -22.55
C ASP A 437 -4.25 26.08 -23.35
N LEU A 438 -4.81 25.04 -22.71
CA LEU A 438 -5.20 23.78 -23.38
C LEU A 438 -6.23 24.02 -24.50
N ALA A 439 -7.15 24.95 -24.30
CA ALA A 439 -8.11 25.32 -25.34
C ALA A 439 -7.43 25.95 -26.55
N ALA A 440 -6.47 26.86 -26.33
CA ALA A 440 -5.74 27.51 -27.39
C ALA A 440 -4.85 26.52 -28.16
N GLU A 441 -4.24 25.57 -27.45
CA GLU A 441 -3.46 24.48 -28.05
C GLU A 441 -4.34 23.56 -28.91
N ALA A 442 -5.50 23.13 -28.38
CA ALA A 442 -6.47 22.34 -29.13
C ALA A 442 -7.05 23.09 -30.34
N GLU A 443 -7.39 24.37 -30.19
CA GLU A 443 -7.86 25.22 -31.30
C GLU A 443 -6.77 25.38 -32.38
N HIS A 444 -5.52 25.64 -31.99
CA HIS A 444 -4.40 25.75 -32.91
C HIS A 444 -4.13 24.42 -33.62
N LEU A 445 -4.25 23.28 -32.93
CA LEU A 445 -4.16 21.95 -33.52
C LEU A 445 -5.27 21.70 -34.55
N ILE A 446 -6.52 22.07 -34.24
CA ILE A 446 -7.67 21.94 -35.15
C ILE A 446 -7.50 22.84 -36.38
N GLN A 447 -7.06 24.09 -36.20
CA GLN A 447 -6.76 25.01 -37.29
C GLN A 447 -5.62 24.50 -38.17
N LYS A 448 -4.54 23.97 -37.57
CA LYS A 448 -3.40 23.39 -38.30
C LYS A 448 -3.78 22.15 -39.12
N ARG A 449 -4.81 21.42 -38.68
CA ARG A 449 -5.31 20.18 -39.32
C ARG A 449 -6.44 20.44 -40.34
N ASP A 450 -6.76 21.70 -40.61
CA ASP A 450 -7.79 22.14 -41.58
C ASP A 450 -9.19 21.59 -41.25
N VAL A 451 -9.46 21.37 -39.96
CA VAL A 451 -10.70 20.76 -39.46
C VAL A 451 -11.70 21.85 -39.04
N GLY A 452 -12.47 22.39 -39.99
CA GLY A 452 -13.63 23.25 -39.72
C GLY A 452 -13.40 24.41 -38.73
N SER A 453 -14.48 24.98 -38.18
CA SER A 453 -14.39 26.00 -37.12
C SER A 453 -14.58 25.36 -35.74
N ALA A 454 -13.62 25.53 -34.82
CA ALA A 454 -13.77 25.17 -33.42
C ALA A 454 -14.57 26.25 -32.67
N THR A 455 -15.62 25.84 -31.96
CA THR A 455 -16.34 26.71 -31.02
C THR A 455 -16.01 26.29 -29.60
N ARG A 456 -15.52 27.22 -28.79
CA ARG A 456 -15.07 26.97 -27.42
C ARG A 456 -16.15 27.31 -26.40
N TRP A 457 -16.40 26.39 -25.47
CA TRP A 457 -17.11 26.72 -24.23
C TRP A 457 -16.20 27.50 -23.28
N ARG A 458 -16.65 28.66 -22.83
CA ARG A 458 -15.97 29.53 -21.88
C ARG A 458 -16.75 29.48 -20.57
N ASP A 459 -16.10 29.04 -19.49
CA ASP A 459 -16.74 29.08 -18.17
C ASP A 459 -17.00 30.52 -17.72
N ARG A 460 -17.78 30.72 -16.65
CA ARG A 460 -18.08 32.08 -16.16
C ARG A 460 -16.81 32.84 -15.75
N MET A 461 -15.77 32.14 -15.31
CA MET A 461 -14.52 32.74 -14.82
C MET A 461 -13.56 33.14 -15.94
N TYR A 462 -13.86 32.83 -17.20
CA TYR A 462 -12.99 33.10 -18.33
C TYR A 462 -12.59 34.58 -18.41
N LEU A 463 -11.27 34.82 -18.35
CA LEU A 463 -10.62 36.14 -18.33
C LEU A 463 -11.06 37.07 -17.18
N TRP A 464 -11.69 36.52 -16.13
CA TRP A 464 -12.15 37.30 -14.98
C TRP A 464 -11.00 38.02 -14.25
N ASP A 465 -9.87 37.34 -14.06
CA ASP A 465 -8.72 37.92 -13.35
C ASP A 465 -8.13 39.15 -14.05
N GLN A 466 -8.34 39.31 -15.36
CA GLN A 466 -7.88 40.46 -16.13
C GLN A 466 -8.81 41.67 -16.01
N VAL A 467 -10.03 41.46 -15.51
CA VAL A 467 -11.07 42.49 -15.44
C VAL A 467 -11.52 42.80 -14.01
N LYS A 468 -11.28 41.91 -13.04
CA LYS A 468 -11.80 42.05 -11.66
C LYS A 468 -11.42 43.35 -10.96
N ASP A 469 -10.24 43.90 -11.25
CA ASP A 469 -9.72 45.13 -10.63
C ASP A 469 -10.21 46.41 -11.31
N ILE A 470 -10.93 46.30 -12.44
CA ILE A 470 -11.55 47.43 -13.12
C ILE A 470 -12.83 47.82 -12.34
N PRO A 471 -13.05 49.13 -12.08
CA PRO A 471 -14.26 49.61 -11.44
C PRO A 471 -15.54 49.08 -12.10
N VAL A 472 -16.52 48.69 -11.28
CA VAL A 472 -17.75 48.01 -11.72
C VAL A 472 -18.53 48.88 -12.72
N ASP A 473 -18.65 50.18 -12.47
CA ASP A 473 -19.30 51.15 -13.34
C ASP A 473 -18.66 51.21 -14.73
N VAL A 474 -17.32 51.14 -14.80
CA VAL A 474 -16.58 51.11 -16.07
C VAL A 474 -16.80 49.79 -16.81
N ARG A 475 -16.80 48.65 -16.10
CA ARG A 475 -17.04 47.32 -16.72
C ARG A 475 -18.46 47.16 -17.26
N MET A 476 -19.45 47.66 -16.53
CA MET A 476 -20.85 47.55 -16.92
C MET A 476 -21.20 48.45 -18.12
N ALA A 477 -20.42 49.50 -18.39
CA ALA A 477 -20.62 50.37 -19.55
C ALA A 477 -20.20 49.72 -20.89
N THR A 478 -19.15 48.90 -20.88
CA THR A 478 -18.68 48.15 -22.06
C THR A 478 -18.49 46.66 -21.75
N PRO A 479 -19.58 45.94 -21.45
CA PRO A 479 -19.49 44.55 -20.99
C PRO A 479 -18.86 43.66 -22.05
N PHE A 480 -17.99 42.75 -21.60
CA PHE A 480 -17.29 41.77 -22.44
C PHE A 480 -16.25 42.34 -23.43
N GLN A 481 -15.94 43.64 -23.40
CA GLN A 481 -14.96 44.26 -24.31
C GLN A 481 -13.57 43.60 -24.23
N ARG A 482 -13.21 43.08 -23.05
CA ARG A 482 -11.92 42.42 -22.78
C ARG A 482 -12.00 40.89 -22.94
N GLY A 483 -13.05 40.37 -23.56
CA GLY A 483 -13.21 38.95 -23.89
C GLY A 483 -13.74 38.07 -22.75
N ASN A 484 -13.95 38.61 -21.55
CA ASN A 484 -14.66 37.92 -20.48
C ASN A 484 -16.10 37.61 -20.89
N VAL A 485 -16.71 36.57 -20.32
CA VAL A 485 -18.08 36.14 -20.66
C VAL A 485 -19.10 36.39 -19.56
N CYS A 486 -18.64 36.73 -18.35
CA CYS A 486 -19.49 37.09 -17.21
C CYS A 486 -18.91 38.34 -16.53
N GLU A 487 -19.78 39.27 -16.12
CA GLU A 487 -19.37 40.50 -15.39
C GLU A 487 -19.39 40.34 -13.87
N ASP A 488 -19.97 39.25 -13.37
CA ASP A 488 -19.97 38.92 -11.95
C ASP A 488 -19.86 37.40 -11.70
N PRO A 489 -18.76 36.78 -12.14
CA PRO A 489 -18.59 35.35 -12.02
C PRO A 489 -18.31 34.87 -10.59
N ALA A 490 -17.71 35.72 -9.75
CA ALA A 490 -17.43 35.39 -8.36
C ALA A 490 -18.72 35.16 -7.56
N ARG A 491 -19.72 36.05 -7.73
CA ARG A 491 -21.04 35.91 -7.07
C ARG A 491 -21.81 34.72 -7.61
N CYS A 492 -21.79 34.51 -8.94
CA CYS A 492 -22.39 33.32 -9.56
C CYS A 492 -21.78 32.01 -9.00
N LYS A 493 -20.45 31.93 -8.95
CA LYS A 493 -19.72 30.75 -8.44
C LYS A 493 -19.96 30.52 -6.95
N ALA A 494 -20.07 31.60 -6.15
CA ALA A 494 -20.42 31.50 -4.74
C ALA A 494 -21.82 30.90 -4.55
N LEU A 495 -22.78 31.32 -5.38
CA LEU A 495 -24.15 30.83 -5.33
C LEU A 495 -24.27 29.36 -5.78
N GLU A 496 -23.60 29.00 -6.87
CA GLU A 496 -23.53 27.61 -7.37
C GLU A 496 -22.97 26.66 -6.30
N LYS A 497 -21.93 27.08 -5.56
CA LYS A 497 -21.37 26.31 -4.43
C LYS A 497 -22.36 26.07 -3.30
N LYS A 498 -23.41 26.90 -3.18
CA LYS A 498 -24.48 26.75 -2.20
C LYS A 498 -25.69 25.97 -2.73
N GLY A 499 -25.66 25.55 -4.00
CA GLY A 499 -26.74 24.85 -4.68
C GLY A 499 -27.75 25.78 -5.36
N GLY A 500 -27.51 27.09 -5.40
CA GLY A 500 -28.38 28.04 -6.10
C GLY A 500 -28.07 28.11 -7.60
N ASN A 501 -29.07 28.45 -8.41
CA ASN A 501 -28.91 28.67 -9.85
C ASN A 501 -28.70 30.17 -10.16
N PRO A 502 -27.51 30.62 -10.58
CA PRO A 502 -27.29 32.03 -10.91
C PRO A 502 -28.16 32.53 -12.05
N ASN A 503 -28.61 31.67 -12.96
CA ASN A 503 -29.46 32.07 -14.09
C ASN A 503 -30.85 32.54 -13.64
N GLU A 504 -31.29 32.10 -12.45
CA GLU A 504 -32.59 32.47 -11.87
C GLU A 504 -32.46 33.64 -10.88
N ILE A 505 -31.34 33.69 -10.14
CA ILE A 505 -31.21 34.59 -8.98
C ILE A 505 -30.38 35.83 -9.30
N ILE A 506 -29.19 35.64 -9.88
CA ILE A 506 -28.19 36.72 -10.06
C ILE A 506 -28.31 37.33 -11.46
N CYS A 507 -28.40 36.50 -12.49
CA CYS A 507 -28.34 36.93 -13.88
C CYS A 507 -29.49 37.87 -14.25
N PRO A 508 -30.76 37.61 -13.90
CA PRO A 508 -31.87 38.48 -14.31
C PRO A 508 -31.78 39.90 -13.72
N GLN A 509 -31.08 40.06 -12.60
CA GLN A 509 -30.84 41.36 -11.95
C GLN A 509 -29.52 42.01 -12.39
N CYS A 510 -28.75 41.35 -13.25
CA CYS A 510 -27.47 41.86 -13.71
C CYS A 510 -27.70 43.00 -14.73
N PRO A 511 -27.03 44.16 -14.58
CA PRO A 511 -27.18 45.29 -15.51
C PRO A 511 -26.89 44.93 -16.98
N VAL A 512 -26.10 43.87 -17.21
CA VAL A 512 -25.66 43.44 -18.54
C VAL A 512 -26.37 42.17 -19.01
N TYR A 513 -27.49 41.79 -18.38
CA TYR A 513 -28.22 40.54 -18.68
C TYR A 513 -28.59 40.39 -20.15
N ALA A 514 -29.17 41.42 -20.77
CA ALA A 514 -29.52 41.43 -22.19
C ALA A 514 -28.28 41.20 -23.08
N ALA A 515 -27.20 41.95 -22.83
CA ALA A 515 -25.94 41.76 -23.54
C ALA A 515 -25.33 40.35 -23.31
N CYS A 516 -25.54 39.77 -22.12
CA CYS A 516 -25.07 38.43 -21.79
C CYS A 516 -25.82 37.33 -22.56
N GLN A 517 -27.13 37.52 -22.80
CA GLN A 517 -27.95 36.62 -23.62
C GLN A 517 -27.55 36.66 -25.09
N GLU A 518 -27.12 37.82 -25.60
CA GLU A 518 -26.71 37.99 -26.99
C GLU A 518 -25.28 37.52 -27.25
N ARG A 519 -24.34 37.87 -26.36
CA ARG A 519 -22.89 37.67 -26.62
C ARG A 519 -22.04 37.31 -25.39
N GLY A 520 -22.65 37.10 -24.23
CA GLY A 520 -21.95 36.69 -23.00
C GLY A 520 -22.14 35.20 -22.70
N TYR A 521 -21.99 34.83 -21.43
CA TYR A 521 -22.03 33.43 -20.99
C TYR A 521 -23.34 32.72 -21.36
N LEU A 522 -24.48 33.42 -21.25
CA LEU A 522 -25.81 32.86 -21.54
C LEU A 522 -26.07 32.60 -23.02
N SER A 523 -25.32 33.25 -23.92
CA SER A 523 -25.42 33.04 -25.38
C SER A 523 -24.79 31.72 -25.84
N GLN A 524 -23.82 31.20 -25.07
CA GLN A 524 -22.96 30.10 -25.51
C GLN A 524 -23.70 28.80 -25.84
N PRO A 525 -24.70 28.33 -25.06
CA PRO A 525 -25.43 27.10 -25.40
C PRO A 525 -26.06 27.14 -26.80
N ALA A 526 -26.60 28.29 -27.21
CA ALA A 526 -27.21 28.47 -28.53
C ALA A 526 -26.15 28.43 -29.65
N THR A 527 -24.97 29.03 -29.40
CA THR A 527 -23.82 28.95 -30.31
C THR A 527 -23.33 27.50 -30.45
N LEU A 528 -23.27 26.76 -29.35
CA LEU A 528 -22.80 25.36 -29.33
C LEU A 528 -23.76 24.37 -30.02
N GLN A 529 -25.06 24.68 -30.11
CA GLN A 529 -26.02 23.84 -30.83
C GLN A 529 -25.73 23.71 -32.34
N THR A 530 -24.85 24.55 -32.90
CA THR A 530 -24.44 24.49 -34.31
C THR A 530 -23.31 23.48 -34.57
N SER A 531 -22.68 22.93 -33.53
CA SER A 531 -21.60 21.94 -33.64
C SER A 531 -22.10 20.51 -33.90
N LYS A 532 -21.41 19.77 -34.78
CA LYS A 532 -21.71 18.37 -35.14
C LYS A 532 -21.00 17.34 -34.25
N ALA A 533 -19.85 17.71 -33.67
CA ALA A 533 -19.10 16.89 -32.71
C ALA A 533 -18.79 17.67 -31.42
N GLN A 534 -18.79 16.99 -30.27
CA GLN A 534 -18.46 17.60 -28.98
C GLN A 534 -17.33 16.82 -28.29
N ILE A 535 -16.20 17.49 -28.08
CA ILE A 535 -15.06 16.98 -27.31
C ILE A 535 -15.11 17.63 -25.94
N ILE A 536 -15.24 16.81 -24.89
CA ILE A 536 -15.38 17.30 -23.52
C ILE A 536 -14.35 16.65 -22.62
N GLU A 537 -13.54 17.48 -21.98
CA GLU A 537 -12.55 17.04 -21.00
C GLU A 537 -13.21 16.76 -19.63
N ASP A 538 -14.21 17.57 -19.23
CA ASP A 538 -15.06 17.27 -18.06
C ASP A 538 -16.20 16.30 -18.41
N PHE A 539 -15.86 15.02 -18.53
CA PHE A 539 -16.79 13.93 -18.85
C PHE A 539 -17.99 13.82 -17.90
N ARG A 540 -17.96 14.47 -16.72
CA ARG A 540 -19.10 14.52 -15.80
C ARG A 540 -20.34 15.09 -16.47
N LEU A 541 -20.18 15.98 -17.45
CA LEU A 541 -21.31 16.53 -18.18
C LEU A 541 -22.20 15.41 -18.76
N PHE A 542 -21.62 14.37 -19.35
CA PHE A 542 -22.39 13.28 -19.98
C PHE A 542 -22.78 12.13 -19.04
N LEU A 543 -22.05 12.00 -17.92
CA LEU A 543 -22.14 10.83 -17.03
C LEU A 543 -22.80 11.13 -15.69
N ASP A 544 -22.92 12.41 -15.31
CA ASP A 544 -23.47 12.86 -14.03
C ASP A 544 -24.88 13.46 -14.23
N PRO A 545 -25.94 12.82 -13.69
CA PRO A 545 -27.31 13.28 -13.86
C PRO A 545 -27.58 14.69 -13.34
N GLN A 546 -26.72 15.25 -12.48
CA GLN A 546 -26.87 16.65 -12.05
C GLN A 546 -26.86 17.63 -13.25
N TYR A 547 -26.19 17.27 -14.35
CA TYR A 547 -26.09 18.10 -15.54
C TYR A 547 -27.14 17.78 -16.62
N ALA A 548 -28.11 16.90 -16.36
CA ALA A 548 -29.09 16.45 -17.35
C ALA A 548 -29.73 17.59 -18.15
N LYS A 549 -30.22 18.64 -17.49
CA LYS A 549 -30.81 19.82 -18.14
C LYS A 549 -29.84 20.55 -19.08
N ILE A 550 -28.57 20.65 -18.68
CA ILE A 550 -27.52 21.29 -19.50
C ILE A 550 -27.21 20.41 -20.71
N VAL A 551 -27.09 19.10 -20.51
CA VAL A 551 -26.87 18.12 -21.59
C VAL A 551 -28.01 18.16 -22.59
N GLU A 552 -29.26 18.18 -22.14
CA GLU A 552 -30.44 18.29 -23.00
C GLU A 552 -30.41 19.57 -23.83
N GLN A 553 -30.10 20.71 -23.21
CA GLN A 553 -29.97 21.99 -23.92
C GLN A 553 -28.85 21.97 -24.93
N LEU A 554 -27.70 21.38 -24.57
CA LEU A 554 -26.55 21.27 -25.45
C LEU A 554 -26.83 20.35 -26.63
N LEU A 555 -27.39 19.15 -26.39
CA LEU A 555 -27.59 18.09 -27.37
C LEU A 555 -28.92 18.18 -28.13
N LYS A 556 -29.79 19.15 -27.83
CA LYS A 556 -31.03 19.37 -28.58
C LYS A 556 -30.73 19.60 -30.05
N ALA A 557 -31.09 18.64 -30.90
CA ALA A 557 -30.84 18.70 -32.33
C ALA A 557 -31.71 19.79 -32.98
N ARG A 558 -31.10 20.73 -33.71
CA ARG A 558 -31.83 21.65 -34.61
C ARG A 558 -32.31 20.95 -35.87
N ASP A 559 -31.55 19.96 -36.36
CA ASP A 559 -31.71 19.41 -37.72
C ASP A 559 -31.86 17.87 -37.75
N GLY A 560 -32.01 17.21 -36.59
CA GLY A 560 -32.11 15.75 -36.48
C GLY A 560 -30.79 14.96 -36.62
N THR A 561 -29.66 15.64 -36.84
CA THR A 561 -28.32 15.06 -36.87
C THR A 561 -27.91 14.50 -35.51
N GLN A 562 -27.46 13.24 -35.50
CA GLN A 562 -26.91 12.60 -34.31
C GLN A 562 -25.52 13.16 -34.01
N ARG A 563 -25.24 13.43 -32.74
CA ARG A 563 -23.96 14.00 -32.31
C ARG A 563 -23.07 12.94 -31.69
N LEU A 564 -21.80 12.95 -32.09
CA LEU A 564 -20.77 12.14 -31.47
C LEU A 564 -20.24 12.87 -30.23
N CYS A 565 -20.38 12.23 -29.07
CA CYS A 565 -19.80 12.69 -27.80
C CYS A 565 -18.47 11.96 -27.57
N ILE A 566 -17.38 12.71 -27.33
CA ILE A 566 -16.05 12.13 -27.12
C ILE A 566 -15.58 12.45 -25.70
N ILE A 567 -15.17 11.42 -24.95
CA ILE A 567 -14.54 11.55 -23.64
C ILE A 567 -13.15 10.93 -23.63
N ASN A 568 -12.22 11.59 -22.96
CA ASN A 568 -10.82 11.19 -22.91
C ASN A 568 -10.38 10.95 -21.45
N PRO A 569 -10.91 9.92 -20.76
CA PRO A 569 -10.52 9.65 -19.38
C PRO A 569 -9.04 9.24 -19.35
N THR A 570 -8.27 9.80 -18.41
CA THR A 570 -6.88 9.34 -18.24
C THR A 570 -6.85 7.87 -17.77
N LYS A 571 -7.89 7.40 -17.06
CA LYS A 571 -8.03 6.02 -16.52
C LYS A 571 -9.51 5.63 -16.41
N GLU A 572 -9.89 4.36 -16.59
CA GLU A 572 -11.32 3.98 -16.59
C GLU A 572 -12.00 4.11 -15.24
N ASN A 573 -11.25 3.97 -14.15
CA ASN A 573 -11.81 4.21 -12.82
C ASN A 573 -12.21 5.69 -12.61
N GLN A 574 -11.84 6.61 -13.52
CA GLN A 574 -12.33 7.99 -13.49
C GLN A 574 -13.73 8.13 -14.08
N LEU A 575 -14.19 7.16 -14.88
CA LEU A 575 -15.57 7.12 -15.36
C LEU A 575 -16.57 6.98 -14.19
N PHE A 576 -16.13 6.40 -13.07
CA PHE A 576 -16.90 6.36 -11.82
C PHE A 576 -16.83 7.71 -11.10
N LEU A 577 -17.99 8.28 -10.82
CA LEU A 577 -18.14 9.62 -10.27
C LEU A 577 -17.86 9.63 -8.77
N GLU A 578 -16.86 10.42 -8.36
CA GLU A 578 -16.57 10.67 -6.95
C GLU A 578 -17.51 11.76 -6.41
N TYR A 579 -18.37 11.39 -5.46
CA TYR A 579 -19.20 12.31 -4.69
C TYR A 579 -18.66 12.48 -3.28
N LYS A 580 -18.79 13.70 -2.74
CA LYS A 580 -18.24 14.09 -1.44
C LYS A 580 -19.30 14.77 -0.60
N LEU A 581 -19.46 14.33 0.65
CA LEU A 581 -20.29 14.96 1.65
C LEU A 581 -19.45 15.28 2.89
N SER A 582 -19.27 16.56 3.18
CA SER A 582 -18.48 17.00 4.32
C SER A 582 -19.26 16.88 5.63
N LYS A 583 -18.54 16.68 6.74
CA LYS A 583 -19.07 16.78 8.10
C LYS A 583 -19.80 18.11 8.32
N THR A 584 -19.20 19.21 7.87
CA THR A 584 -19.77 20.55 7.98
C THR A 584 -21.14 20.67 7.31
N THR A 585 -21.35 19.99 6.17
CA THR A 585 -22.64 19.96 5.49
C THR A 585 -23.67 19.17 6.30
N LEU A 586 -23.27 18.01 6.85
CA LEU A 586 -24.12 17.21 7.72
C LEU A 586 -24.52 17.99 8.99
N GLU A 587 -23.58 18.63 9.66
CA GLU A 587 -23.83 19.46 10.85
C GLU A 587 -24.75 20.65 10.52
N ALA A 588 -24.55 21.28 9.36
CA ALA A 588 -25.46 22.32 8.88
C ALA A 588 -26.87 21.77 8.66
N TRP A 589 -27.03 20.56 8.11
CA TRP A 589 -28.34 19.92 7.99
C TRP A 589 -28.95 19.58 9.35
N VAL A 590 -28.16 19.09 10.32
CA VAL A 590 -28.65 18.85 11.68
C VAL A 590 -29.17 20.14 12.33
N ALA A 591 -28.44 21.24 12.22
CA ALA A 591 -28.84 22.52 12.78
C ALA A 591 -30.05 23.12 12.04
N ASN A 592 -29.98 23.16 10.71
CA ASN A 592 -30.99 23.78 9.86
C ASN A 592 -32.24 22.95 9.67
N TRP A 593 -32.24 21.66 10.00
CA TRP A 593 -33.42 20.78 9.88
C TRP A 593 -33.72 20.00 11.16
N ARG A 594 -33.37 20.56 12.32
CA ARG A 594 -33.61 19.93 13.63
C ARG A 594 -35.08 19.57 13.80
N GLY A 595 -35.34 18.27 14.02
CA GLY A 595 -36.69 17.73 14.20
C GLY A 595 -37.41 17.31 12.91
N SER A 596 -36.83 17.60 11.74
CA SER A 596 -37.36 17.21 10.42
C SER A 596 -36.71 15.91 9.91
N ALA A 597 -37.24 15.32 8.84
CA ALA A 597 -36.72 14.10 8.23
C ALA A 597 -35.22 14.20 7.86
N LEU A 598 -34.79 15.28 7.19
CA LEU A 598 -33.40 15.50 6.80
C LEU A 598 -32.46 15.69 8.00
N GLY A 599 -32.90 16.40 9.04
CA GLY A 599 -32.10 16.56 10.26
C GLY A 599 -31.90 15.22 10.98
N ASN A 600 -32.95 14.42 11.10
CA ASN A 600 -32.88 13.09 11.68
C ASN A 600 -31.99 12.15 10.84
N PHE A 601 -32.09 12.24 9.51
CA PHE A 601 -31.23 11.50 8.59
C PHE A 601 -29.76 11.90 8.73
N ALA A 602 -29.46 13.20 8.78
CA ALA A 602 -28.10 13.71 8.96
C ALA A 602 -27.50 13.30 10.31
N ILE A 603 -28.29 13.31 11.40
CA ILE A 603 -27.88 12.77 12.70
C ILE A 603 -27.55 11.28 12.59
N ALA A 604 -28.41 10.50 11.93
CA ALA A 604 -28.21 9.07 11.77
C ALA A 604 -26.96 8.75 10.93
N LEU A 605 -26.71 9.51 9.86
CA LEU A 605 -25.49 9.42 9.06
C LEU A 605 -24.25 9.76 9.90
N LEU A 606 -24.24 10.90 10.60
CA LEU A 606 -23.13 11.29 11.47
C LEU A 606 -22.84 10.22 12.52
N ASN A 607 -23.87 9.70 13.19
CA ASN A 607 -23.71 8.62 14.16
C ASN A 607 -23.16 7.34 13.51
N ALA A 608 -23.61 6.96 12.31
CA ALA A 608 -23.09 5.80 11.61
C ALA A 608 -21.60 5.95 11.23
N ILE A 609 -21.21 7.18 10.89
CA ILE A 609 -19.86 7.55 10.44
C ILE A 609 -18.88 7.69 11.62
N GLU A 610 -19.30 8.32 12.72
CA GLU A 610 -18.43 8.68 13.85
C GLU A 610 -18.18 7.56 14.86
N ILE A 611 -18.90 6.43 14.77
CA ILE A 611 -18.61 5.25 15.60
C ILE A 611 -17.19 4.75 15.28
N ARG A 612 -16.28 4.99 16.23
CA ARG A 612 -14.84 4.67 16.13
C ARG A 612 -14.51 3.17 16.30
N ASP A 613 -15.51 2.30 16.29
CA ASP A 613 -15.34 0.87 16.57
C ASP A 613 -15.60 -0.02 15.34
N LYS A 614 -14.66 -0.95 15.15
CA LYS A 614 -14.59 -2.05 14.16
C LYS A 614 -14.56 -1.66 12.68
N SER A 615 -14.40 -2.69 11.86
CA SER A 615 -13.82 -2.69 10.51
C SER A 615 -14.50 -1.75 9.50
N HIS A 616 -13.82 -1.44 8.39
CA HIS A 616 -14.37 -0.62 7.29
C HIS A 616 -15.72 -1.14 6.74
N ALA A 617 -15.91 -2.46 6.73
CA ALA A 617 -17.16 -3.09 6.31
C ALA A 617 -18.34 -2.79 7.25
N ASP A 618 -18.06 -2.61 8.55
CA ASP A 618 -19.09 -2.29 9.54
C ASP A 618 -19.61 -0.87 9.36
N PHE A 619 -18.76 0.06 8.96
CA PHE A 619 -19.14 1.44 8.63
C PHE A 619 -20.10 1.52 7.42
N ILE A 620 -19.77 0.85 6.31
CA ILE A 620 -20.62 0.82 5.11
C ILE A 620 -21.95 0.14 5.42
N LYS A 621 -21.92 -0.95 6.20
CA LYS A 621 -23.14 -1.63 6.65
C LYS A 621 -24.07 -0.69 7.43
N ARG A 622 -23.52 0.09 8.37
CA ARG A 622 -24.31 1.07 9.13
C ARG A 622 -24.93 2.14 8.22
N LEU A 623 -24.16 2.68 7.28
CA LEU A 623 -24.67 3.65 6.30
C LEU A 623 -25.79 3.09 5.42
N ARG A 624 -25.66 1.83 4.98
CA ARG A 624 -26.73 1.13 4.25
C ARG A 624 -27.98 1.01 5.13
N THR A 625 -27.82 0.58 6.39
CA THR A 625 -28.95 0.46 7.33
C THR A 625 -29.62 1.80 7.57
N VAL A 626 -28.88 2.90 7.71
CA VAL A 626 -29.46 4.25 7.82
C VAL A 626 -30.26 4.59 6.56
N THR A 627 -29.70 4.37 5.38
CA THR A 627 -30.38 4.65 4.11
C THR A 627 -31.68 3.85 3.97
N GLN A 628 -31.66 2.55 4.31
CA GLN A 628 -32.86 1.70 4.31
C GLN A 628 -33.90 2.13 5.36
N THR A 629 -33.45 2.54 6.56
CA THR A 629 -34.35 2.96 7.64
C THR A 629 -35.14 4.23 7.27
N PHE A 630 -34.55 5.11 6.48
CA PHE A 630 -35.15 6.38 6.06
C PHE A 630 -35.83 6.31 4.69
N GLU A 631 -35.91 5.14 4.06
CA GLU A 631 -36.47 4.98 2.71
C GLU A 631 -37.94 5.40 2.61
N TRP A 632 -38.74 5.16 3.66
CA TRP A 632 -40.13 5.61 3.75
C TRP A 632 -40.28 7.14 3.88
N LEU A 633 -39.20 7.86 4.20
CA LEU A 633 -39.12 9.33 4.25
C LEU A 633 -38.36 9.93 3.06
N ALA A 634 -38.02 9.12 2.04
CA ALA A 634 -37.17 9.56 0.93
C ALA A 634 -37.67 10.84 0.25
N ALA A 635 -38.96 10.91 -0.08
CA ALA A 635 -39.55 12.08 -0.75
C ALA A 635 -39.39 13.37 0.08
N GLU A 636 -39.61 13.30 1.39
CA GLU A 636 -39.44 14.44 2.29
C GLU A 636 -37.95 14.83 2.43
N ILE A 637 -37.04 13.86 2.52
CA ILE A 637 -35.59 14.11 2.59
C ILE A 637 -35.09 14.76 1.31
N ILE A 638 -35.49 14.25 0.14
CA ILE A 638 -35.12 14.80 -1.18
C ILE A 638 -35.59 16.24 -1.29
N GLN A 639 -36.85 16.51 -0.93
CA GLN A 639 -37.39 17.86 -0.90
C GLN A 639 -36.55 18.76 0.01
N GLN A 640 -36.32 18.36 1.26
CA GLN A 640 -35.55 19.16 2.22
C GLN A 640 -34.08 19.37 1.81
N MET A 641 -33.47 18.41 1.11
CA MET A 641 -32.10 18.55 0.58
C MET A 641 -31.98 19.62 -0.51
N GLY A 642 -33.05 19.88 -1.27
CA GLY A 642 -33.09 20.92 -2.30
C GLY A 642 -33.59 22.29 -1.81
N HIS A 643 -33.99 22.41 -0.54
CA HIS A 643 -34.61 23.61 0.02
C HIS A 643 -33.78 24.17 1.18
N VAL A 644 -33.94 25.45 1.47
CA VAL A 644 -33.50 26.07 2.71
C VAL A 644 -34.62 26.01 3.74
N GLY A 645 -34.27 25.67 4.98
CA GLY A 645 -35.23 25.62 6.10
C GLY A 645 -35.37 26.99 6.74
N VAL A 646 -36.38 27.77 6.34
CA VAL A 646 -36.60 29.13 6.85
C VAL A 646 -37.55 29.08 8.04
N HIS A 647 -37.25 29.83 9.10
CA HIS A 647 -38.18 29.99 10.23
C HIS A 647 -39.19 31.10 9.94
N GLY A 648 -40.48 30.76 10.02
CA GLY A 648 -41.58 31.70 9.85
C GLY A 648 -42.76 31.38 10.77
N ARG A 649 -43.62 32.37 11.00
CA ARG A 649 -44.85 32.25 11.79
C ARG A 649 -46.05 32.69 10.95
N VAL A 650 -47.03 31.82 10.78
CA VAL A 650 -48.24 32.16 10.01
C VAL A 650 -49.27 32.83 10.91
N VAL A 651 -49.61 34.08 10.65
CA VAL A 651 -50.55 34.87 11.44
C VAL A 651 -51.80 35.24 10.63
N ALA A 652 -52.94 35.36 11.31
CA ALA A 652 -54.22 35.77 10.72
C ALA A 652 -54.21 37.27 10.41
N ARG A 653 -53.45 37.66 9.39
CA ARG A 653 -53.31 39.05 8.93
C ARG A 653 -53.61 39.07 7.44
N GLY A 654 -54.88 39.27 7.10
CA GLY A 654 -55.32 39.25 5.72
C GLY A 654 -55.01 40.54 4.96
N VAL A 655 -55.03 40.46 3.63
CA VAL A 655 -54.93 41.59 2.71
C VAL A 655 -56.22 41.64 1.90
N ILE A 656 -56.84 42.83 1.86
CA ILE A 656 -58.02 43.10 1.06
C ILE A 656 -57.60 44.01 -0.09
N ASP A 657 -58.03 43.67 -1.30
CA ASP A 657 -57.87 44.50 -2.48
C ASP A 657 -58.58 45.84 -2.27
N THR A 658 -57.82 46.94 -2.30
CA THR A 658 -58.37 48.28 -2.09
C THR A 658 -59.28 48.76 -3.22
N GLU A 659 -59.16 48.18 -4.43
CA GLU A 659 -59.96 48.56 -5.60
C GLU A 659 -61.25 47.73 -5.70
N THR A 660 -61.18 46.44 -5.38
CA THR A 660 -62.33 45.52 -5.56
C THR A 660 -62.99 45.08 -4.26
N GLY A 661 -62.37 45.32 -3.10
CA GLY A 661 -62.84 44.86 -1.79
C GLY A 661 -62.74 43.35 -1.58
N ALA A 662 -62.13 42.61 -2.51
CA ALA A 662 -61.96 41.17 -2.42
C ALA A 662 -60.82 40.81 -1.44
N GLU A 663 -61.04 39.78 -0.62
CA GLU A 663 -59.97 39.19 0.20
C GLU A 663 -58.95 38.54 -0.75
N LEU A 664 -57.69 38.98 -0.70
CA LEU A 664 -56.61 38.44 -1.55
C LEU A 664 -55.78 37.39 -0.81
N ALA A 665 -55.58 37.59 0.49
CA ALA A 665 -54.92 36.64 1.38
C ALA A 665 -55.60 36.68 2.73
N ARG A 666 -55.80 35.52 3.34
CA ARG A 666 -56.29 35.41 4.73
C ARG A 666 -55.14 35.36 5.74
N TRP A 667 -54.00 34.85 5.31
CA TRP A 667 -52.87 34.51 6.16
C TRP A 667 -51.60 35.19 5.64
N THR A 668 -50.77 35.64 6.58
CA THR A 668 -49.45 36.20 6.30
C THR A 668 -48.41 35.40 7.08
N ILE A 669 -47.30 35.07 6.41
CA ILE A 669 -46.13 34.44 7.00
C ILE A 669 -45.18 35.56 7.42
N GLU A 670 -44.89 35.65 8.71
CA GLU A 670 -43.87 36.55 9.27
C GLU A 670 -42.54 35.79 9.42
N PHE A 671 -41.50 36.26 8.74
CA PHE A 671 -40.14 35.74 8.84
C PHE A 671 -39.29 36.60 9.79
N ALA A 672 -38.08 36.13 10.08
CA ALA A 672 -37.10 36.93 10.80
C ALA A 672 -36.82 38.27 10.09
N ARG A 673 -36.39 39.29 10.86
CA ARG A 673 -36.10 40.66 10.37
C ARG A 673 -37.31 41.45 9.83
N GLY A 674 -38.53 41.03 10.15
CA GLY A 674 -39.75 41.77 9.80
C GLY A 674 -40.20 41.60 8.35
N ILE A 675 -39.60 40.65 7.63
CA ILE A 675 -40.01 40.24 6.28
C ILE A 675 -41.33 39.49 6.38
N SER A 676 -42.27 39.75 5.46
CA SER A 676 -43.53 39.03 5.42
C SER A 676 -43.90 38.62 3.99
N ALA A 677 -44.59 37.49 3.86
CA ALA A 677 -45.16 37.02 2.61
C ALA A 677 -46.61 36.58 2.82
N HIS A 678 -47.46 36.74 1.83
CA HIS A 678 -48.89 36.46 1.91
C HIS A 678 -49.22 35.12 1.25
N ILE A 679 -50.12 34.36 1.87
CA ILE A 679 -50.66 33.11 1.32
C ILE A 679 -51.91 33.47 0.51
N PRO A 680 -51.86 33.37 -0.84
CA PRO A 680 -52.96 33.80 -1.70
C PRO A 680 -54.14 32.82 -1.59
N LEU A 681 -55.36 33.32 -1.80
CA LEU A 681 -56.55 32.45 -1.82
C LEU A 681 -56.64 31.58 -3.09
N ASP A 682 -56.19 32.11 -4.23
CA ASP A 682 -56.14 31.45 -5.53
C ASP A 682 -55.10 32.11 -6.44
N ALA A 683 -54.94 31.60 -7.67
CA ALA A 683 -53.99 32.13 -8.64
C ALA A 683 -54.26 33.59 -9.03
N ALA A 684 -55.53 34.00 -9.13
CA ALA A 684 -55.89 35.37 -9.47
C ALA A 684 -55.55 36.34 -8.32
N ALA A 685 -55.72 35.89 -7.07
CA ALA A 685 -55.31 36.63 -5.89
C ALA A 685 -53.78 36.75 -5.79
N ALA A 686 -53.04 35.70 -6.16
CA ALA A 686 -51.59 35.73 -6.24
C ALA A 686 -51.09 36.78 -7.24
N ASP A 687 -51.67 36.82 -8.45
CA ASP A 687 -51.32 37.81 -9.48
C ASP A 687 -51.59 39.25 -9.01
N ARG A 688 -52.70 39.48 -8.30
CA ARG A 688 -53.05 40.79 -7.75
C ARG A 688 -52.14 41.23 -6.61
N LEU A 689 -51.82 40.33 -5.68
CA LEU A 689 -50.86 40.62 -4.61
C LEU A 689 -49.49 40.97 -5.18
N ALA A 690 -49.02 40.22 -6.18
CA ALA A 690 -47.77 40.51 -6.88
C ALA A 690 -47.82 41.88 -7.60
N ALA A 691 -48.94 42.22 -8.24
CA ALA A 691 -49.13 43.53 -8.88
C ALA A 691 -49.12 44.69 -7.87
N GLN A 692 -49.54 44.46 -6.63
CA GLN A 692 -49.46 45.42 -5.52
C GLN A 692 -48.05 45.49 -4.87
N GLY A 693 -47.09 44.73 -5.38
CA GLY A 693 -45.73 44.65 -4.82
C GLY A 693 -45.66 43.90 -3.49
N LEU A 694 -46.71 43.13 -3.14
CA LEU A 694 -46.76 42.35 -1.92
C LEU A 694 -46.15 40.96 -2.16
N PRO A 695 -45.18 40.50 -1.35
CA PRO A 695 -44.54 39.21 -1.56
C PRO A 695 -45.53 38.06 -1.37
N VAL A 696 -45.59 37.14 -2.32
CA VAL A 696 -46.50 35.98 -2.29
C VAL A 696 -45.69 34.70 -2.05
N PHE A 697 -46.21 33.82 -1.18
CA PHE A 697 -45.67 32.49 -0.98
C PHE A 697 -46.81 31.49 -0.74
N GLN A 698 -46.88 30.46 -1.59
CA GLN A 698 -47.87 29.40 -1.47
C GLN A 698 -47.46 28.44 -0.35
N LEU A 699 -48.34 28.23 0.62
CA LEU A 699 -48.13 27.28 1.71
C LEU A 699 -49.41 26.50 1.95
N ASP A 700 -49.39 25.22 1.58
CA ASP A 700 -50.61 24.39 1.54
C ASP A 700 -51.00 23.84 2.93
N THR A 701 -50.02 23.65 3.82
CA THR A 701 -50.25 23.13 5.17
C THR A 701 -49.51 23.96 6.21
N PHE A 702 -50.24 24.48 7.19
CA PHE A 702 -49.66 25.20 8.31
C PHE A 702 -50.52 25.17 9.57
N VAL A 703 -49.89 25.49 10.71
CA VAL A 703 -50.55 25.70 11.99
C VAL A 703 -50.49 27.20 12.30
N PRO A 704 -51.65 27.87 12.43
CA PRO A 704 -51.71 29.29 12.75
C PRO A 704 -51.01 29.63 14.08
N ASN A 705 -50.32 30.76 14.10
CA ASN A 705 -49.61 31.36 15.24
C ASN A 705 -48.46 30.54 15.83
N GLU A 706 -48.08 29.42 15.20
CA GLU A 706 -46.91 28.64 15.60
C GLU A 706 -45.69 29.00 14.76
N ASN A 707 -44.53 29.04 15.41
CA ASN A 707 -43.25 29.14 14.72
C ASN A 707 -42.98 27.80 14.03
N MET A 708 -42.81 27.83 12.71
CA MET A 708 -42.56 26.66 11.91
C MET A 708 -41.35 26.83 11.01
N LYS A 709 -40.82 25.70 10.57
CA LYS A 709 -39.76 25.65 9.57
C LYS A 709 -40.39 25.37 8.21
N ILE A 710 -40.28 26.33 7.32
CA ILE A 710 -40.89 26.33 6.00
C ILE A 710 -39.80 25.97 4.98
N PRO A 711 -39.92 24.83 4.26
CA PRO A 711 -39.02 24.49 3.18
C PRO A 711 -39.22 25.47 2.02
N MET A 712 -38.14 26.09 1.55
CA MET A 712 -38.21 27.07 0.47
C MET A 712 -37.01 26.93 -0.48
N PRO A 713 -37.19 26.99 -1.82
CA PRO A 713 -36.07 27.05 -2.74
C PRO A 713 -35.18 28.29 -2.46
N ILE A 714 -33.87 28.20 -2.72
CA ILE A 714 -32.96 29.36 -2.55
C ILE A 714 -33.45 30.56 -3.37
N SER A 715 -33.98 30.32 -4.58
CA SER A 715 -34.50 31.38 -5.45
C SER A 715 -35.66 32.14 -4.82
N ASP A 716 -36.61 31.43 -4.21
CA ASP A 716 -37.74 32.04 -3.49
C ASP A 716 -37.26 32.77 -2.22
N ALA A 717 -36.31 32.18 -1.47
CA ALA A 717 -35.77 32.82 -0.27
C ALA A 717 -35.01 34.12 -0.58
N VAL A 718 -34.31 34.18 -1.71
CA VAL A 718 -33.67 35.41 -2.18
C VAL A 718 -34.73 36.40 -2.69
N ARG A 719 -35.74 35.95 -3.45
CA ARG A 719 -36.83 36.83 -3.95
C ARG A 719 -37.61 37.50 -2.81
N LEU A 720 -37.81 36.79 -1.70
CA LEU A 720 -38.44 37.30 -0.49
C LEU A 720 -37.50 38.15 0.38
N ASN A 721 -36.25 38.38 -0.04
CA ASN A 721 -35.19 39.07 0.71
C ASN A 721 -34.82 38.40 2.05
N ILE A 722 -35.12 37.11 2.22
CA ILE A 722 -34.77 36.33 3.41
C ILE A 722 -33.28 36.00 3.39
N LEU A 723 -32.78 35.64 2.20
CA LEU A 723 -31.36 35.47 1.92
C LEU A 723 -30.87 36.61 1.02
N ASP A 724 -29.75 37.22 1.38
CA ASP A 724 -29.17 38.32 0.61
C ASP A 724 -28.10 37.81 -0.35
N ALA A 725 -28.43 37.77 -1.64
CA ALA A 725 -27.50 37.38 -2.70
C ALA A 725 -26.70 38.56 -3.29
N GLY A 726 -26.70 39.72 -2.63
CA GLY A 726 -26.08 40.96 -3.11
C GLY A 726 -24.54 40.89 -3.17
N THR A 727 -23.91 40.17 -2.25
CA THR A 727 -22.43 40.06 -2.16
C THR A 727 -21.98 38.60 -2.05
N VAL A 728 -20.69 38.35 -2.33
CA VAL A 728 -20.10 37.01 -2.20
C VAL A 728 -20.09 36.57 -0.73
N GLU A 729 -19.80 37.48 0.18
CA GLU A 729 -19.75 37.25 1.63
C GLU A 729 -21.12 36.81 2.16
N ASN A 730 -22.19 37.49 1.74
CA ASN A 730 -23.55 37.15 2.18
C ASN A 730 -23.98 35.77 1.65
N ILE A 731 -23.63 35.45 0.39
CA ILE A 731 -23.90 34.13 -0.19
C ILE A 731 -23.12 33.03 0.54
N GLN A 732 -21.91 33.30 1.01
CA GLN A 732 -21.13 32.31 1.76
C GLN A 732 -21.80 31.90 3.09
N GLU A 733 -22.67 32.75 3.65
CA GLU A 733 -23.47 32.42 4.83
C GLU A 733 -24.70 31.57 4.52
N PHE A 734 -25.06 31.39 3.24
CA PHE A 734 -26.25 30.60 2.88
C PHE A 734 -26.10 29.14 3.34
N PRO A 735 -27.21 28.48 3.74
CA PRO A 735 -27.24 27.04 3.90
C PRO A 735 -26.90 26.36 2.57
N THR A 736 -26.11 25.28 2.60
CA THR A 736 -25.81 24.48 1.41
C THR A 736 -26.96 23.52 1.12
N VAL A 737 -27.50 23.57 -0.11
CA VAL A 737 -28.53 22.66 -0.63
C VAL A 737 -28.02 21.92 -1.86
N CYS A 738 -28.74 20.87 -2.29
CA CYS A 738 -28.50 20.19 -3.55
C CYS A 738 -29.02 21.03 -4.72
N TRP A 739 -28.18 21.25 -5.74
CA TRP A 739 -28.55 22.08 -6.90
C TRP A 739 -29.66 21.47 -7.75
N ASN A 740 -29.59 20.17 -8.03
CA ASN A 740 -30.63 19.45 -8.76
C ASN A 740 -31.48 18.62 -7.78
N PRO A 741 -32.78 18.92 -7.58
CA PRO A 741 -33.64 18.13 -6.72
C PRO A 741 -33.86 16.69 -7.25
N ASP A 742 -33.67 16.46 -8.56
CA ASP A 742 -33.77 15.14 -9.17
C ASP A 742 -32.48 14.30 -9.00
N TRP A 743 -31.40 14.89 -8.46
CA TRP A 743 -30.12 14.22 -8.23
C TRP A 743 -29.41 14.69 -6.95
N THR A 744 -30.11 14.57 -5.82
CA THR A 744 -29.57 14.85 -4.48
C THR A 744 -28.59 13.78 -3.98
N PHE A 745 -27.93 14.04 -2.84
CA PHE A 745 -27.06 13.04 -2.19
C PHE A 745 -27.81 11.76 -1.81
N TRP A 746 -29.12 11.84 -1.57
CA TRP A 746 -29.97 10.66 -1.37
C TRP A 746 -29.97 9.75 -2.61
N HIS A 747 -30.19 10.31 -3.81
CA HIS A 747 -30.14 9.56 -5.06
C HIS A 747 -28.76 8.94 -5.32
N GLN A 748 -27.69 9.67 -4.98
CA GLN A 748 -26.32 9.17 -5.10
C GLN A 748 -26.07 7.96 -4.17
N LEU A 749 -26.57 8.01 -2.93
CA LEU A 749 -26.50 6.87 -2.00
C LEU A 749 -27.35 5.69 -2.47
N GLN A 750 -28.56 5.94 -2.97
CA GLN A 750 -29.41 4.90 -3.51
C GLN A 750 -28.76 4.20 -4.70
N HIS A 751 -28.26 4.98 -5.67
CA HIS A 751 -27.57 4.45 -6.85
C HIS A 751 -26.30 3.69 -6.46
N PHE A 752 -25.53 4.21 -5.51
CA PHE A 752 -24.37 3.53 -4.95
C PHE A 752 -24.73 2.17 -4.34
N PHE A 753 -25.75 2.11 -3.47
CA PHE A 753 -26.12 0.88 -2.77
C PHE A 753 -26.89 -0.11 -3.63
N ALA A 754 -27.57 0.35 -4.69
CA ALA A 754 -28.18 -0.48 -5.71
C ALA A 754 -27.10 -1.17 -6.56
N TYR A 755 -26.06 -0.44 -6.95
CA TYR A 755 -24.94 -1.02 -7.67
C TYR A 755 -24.08 -1.90 -6.77
N TYR A 756 -23.49 -1.38 -5.69
CA TYR A 756 -22.65 -2.16 -4.78
C TYR A 756 -23.51 -2.86 -3.74
N THR A 757 -23.88 -4.12 -3.99
CA THR A 757 -24.76 -4.89 -3.09
C THR A 757 -24.05 -5.38 -1.82
N ARG A 758 -22.72 -5.48 -1.86
CA ARG A 758 -21.87 -5.97 -0.75
C ARG A 758 -21.19 -4.83 0.01
N ASN A 759 -20.88 -5.04 1.29
CA ASN A 759 -20.29 -4.00 2.15
C ASN A 759 -18.76 -4.09 2.29
N ALA A 760 -18.15 -5.27 2.10
CA ALA A 760 -16.73 -5.49 2.42
C ALA A 760 -15.77 -4.73 1.49
N ASP A 761 -16.21 -4.51 0.24
CA ASP A 761 -15.40 -3.98 -0.85
C ASP A 761 -16.04 -2.78 -1.58
N ALA A 762 -17.16 -2.25 -1.07
CA ALA A 762 -17.78 -1.09 -1.69
C ALA A 762 -16.85 0.13 -1.60
N PRO A 763 -16.67 0.90 -2.68
CA PRO A 763 -15.76 2.04 -2.70
C PRO A 763 -16.41 3.23 -1.99
N MET A 764 -16.34 3.23 -0.66
CA MET A 764 -16.83 4.32 0.19
C MET A 764 -15.85 4.53 1.33
N ARG A 765 -15.47 5.78 1.63
CA ARG A 765 -14.52 6.11 2.70
C ARG A 765 -14.97 7.32 3.51
N TRP A 766 -14.58 7.34 4.76
CA TRP A 766 -14.62 8.53 5.62
C TRP A 766 -13.18 8.92 5.96
N GLU A 767 -12.73 10.06 5.43
CA GLU A 767 -11.36 10.57 5.62
C GLU A 767 -11.39 12.09 5.57
N ASP A 768 -10.57 12.74 6.40
CA ASP A 768 -10.49 14.20 6.49
C ASP A 768 -11.85 14.88 6.70
N GLU A 769 -12.72 14.26 7.51
CA GLU A 769 -14.10 14.72 7.77
C GLU A 769 -15.00 14.81 6.53
N VAL A 770 -14.69 14.02 5.50
CA VAL A 770 -15.47 13.93 4.26
C VAL A 770 -15.83 12.49 3.96
N LEU A 771 -17.13 12.24 3.74
CA LEU A 771 -17.66 11.00 3.21
C LEU A 771 -17.47 11.03 1.70
N GLN A 772 -16.73 10.07 1.17
CA GLN A 772 -16.44 9.97 -0.25
C GLN A 772 -16.90 8.62 -0.76
N LEU A 773 -17.62 8.61 -1.87
CA LEU A 773 -18.14 7.41 -2.49
C LEU A 773 -18.03 7.51 -4.01
N TRP A 774 -17.77 6.38 -4.67
CA TRP A 774 -17.64 6.31 -6.12
C TRP A 774 -18.85 5.60 -6.69
N VAL A 775 -19.55 6.28 -7.58
CA VAL A 775 -20.81 5.81 -8.17
C VAL A 775 -20.54 5.44 -9.63
N PRO A 776 -21.08 4.32 -10.13
CA PRO A 776 -21.01 4.01 -11.56
C PRO A 776 -21.62 5.14 -12.40
N PRO A 777 -21.05 5.42 -13.60
CA PRO A 777 -21.56 6.48 -14.46
C PRO A 777 -22.99 6.19 -14.93
N VAL A 778 -23.78 7.25 -15.13
CA VAL A 778 -25.12 7.15 -15.74
C VAL A 778 -25.08 7.87 -17.07
N LEU A 779 -25.01 7.11 -18.16
CA LEU A 779 -24.98 7.69 -19.50
C LEU A 779 -26.34 8.32 -19.84
N HIS A 780 -26.35 9.65 -20.00
CA HIS A 780 -27.57 10.40 -20.29
C HIS A 780 -28.28 9.88 -21.55
N SER A 781 -29.62 9.82 -21.53
CA SER A 781 -30.44 9.27 -22.62
C SER A 781 -30.26 10.02 -23.96
N SER A 782 -30.02 11.32 -23.91
CA SER A 782 -29.69 12.15 -25.09
C SER A 782 -28.35 11.82 -25.75
N VAL A 783 -27.44 11.11 -25.07
CA VAL A 783 -26.18 10.65 -25.65
C VAL A 783 -26.41 9.32 -26.38
N ARG A 784 -26.48 9.41 -27.71
CA ARG A 784 -26.67 8.24 -28.59
C ARG A 784 -25.39 7.48 -28.88
N HIS A 785 -24.28 8.19 -29.08
CA HIS A 785 -22.97 7.59 -29.35
C HIS A 785 -21.91 8.27 -28.49
N LEU A 786 -21.24 7.47 -27.65
CA LEU A 786 -20.13 7.89 -26.82
C LEU A 786 -18.85 7.20 -27.30
N LEU A 787 -17.86 7.99 -27.72
CA LEU A 787 -16.50 7.51 -27.98
C LEU A 787 -15.66 7.76 -26.72
N VAL A 788 -15.15 6.68 -26.12
CA VAL A 788 -14.24 6.73 -24.98
C VAL A 788 -12.84 6.46 -25.50
N THR A 789 -11.94 7.43 -25.38
CA THR A 789 -10.56 7.25 -25.85
C THR A 789 -9.60 7.21 -24.67
N SER A 790 -8.70 6.23 -24.62
CA SER A 790 -7.61 6.20 -23.64
C SER A 790 -6.53 5.19 -24.03
N PRO A 791 -5.24 5.50 -23.79
CA PRO A 791 -4.14 4.57 -24.08
C PRO A 791 -4.15 3.32 -23.18
N ALA A 792 -5.02 3.28 -22.18
CA ALA A 792 -5.07 2.21 -21.19
C ALA A 792 -6.45 1.56 -21.09
N LEU A 793 -7.31 1.60 -22.12
CA LEU A 793 -8.62 0.95 -22.07
C LEU A 793 -8.51 -0.58 -22.04
N TYR A 794 -9.26 -1.20 -21.15
CA TYR A 794 -9.45 -2.64 -21.12
C TYR A 794 -10.93 -2.96 -21.27
N ASP A 795 -11.22 -3.86 -22.21
CA ASP A 795 -12.55 -4.33 -22.56
C ASP A 795 -13.42 -4.66 -21.34
N LYS A 796 -12.90 -5.54 -20.49
CA LYS A 796 -13.58 -5.97 -19.26
C LYS A 796 -13.86 -4.83 -18.28
N HIS A 797 -13.03 -3.79 -18.25
CA HIS A 797 -13.20 -2.66 -17.33
C HIS A 797 -14.21 -1.64 -17.87
N LEU A 798 -14.23 -1.43 -19.19
CA LEU A 798 -15.17 -0.53 -19.84
C LEU A 798 -16.60 -1.10 -19.77
N HIS A 799 -16.77 -2.40 -20.04
CA HIS A 799 -18.04 -3.10 -19.84
C HIS A 799 -18.57 -3.00 -18.39
N ARG A 800 -17.67 -2.96 -17.41
CA ARG A 800 -18.05 -2.76 -15.99
C ARG A 800 -18.46 -1.33 -15.67
N ALA A 801 -17.94 -0.34 -16.39
CA ALA A 801 -18.37 1.04 -16.23
C ALA A 801 -19.77 1.26 -16.83
N PHE A 802 -20.10 0.59 -17.93
CA PHE A 802 -21.35 0.75 -18.66
C PHE A 802 -22.11 -0.58 -18.80
N LEU A 803 -22.70 -1.05 -17.69
CA LEU A 803 -23.43 -2.33 -17.66
C LEU A 803 -24.66 -2.33 -18.59
N ASP A 804 -25.32 -1.18 -18.76
CA ASP A 804 -26.59 -1.05 -19.49
C ASP A 804 -26.40 -0.55 -20.94
N ALA A 805 -25.17 -0.52 -21.45
CA ALA A 805 -24.86 -0.08 -22.80
C ALA A 805 -24.17 -1.19 -23.60
N GLU A 806 -24.46 -1.24 -24.90
CA GLU A 806 -23.66 -2.04 -25.83
C GLU A 806 -22.30 -1.35 -26.01
N VAL A 807 -21.24 -2.07 -25.63
CA VAL A 807 -19.86 -1.60 -25.64
C VAL A 807 -19.08 -2.40 -26.68
N GLU A 808 -18.35 -1.71 -27.56
CA GLU A 808 -17.36 -2.32 -28.43
C GLU A 808 -15.99 -1.69 -28.19
N ILE A 809 -14.90 -2.44 -28.36
CA ILE A 809 -13.54 -1.89 -28.31
C ILE A 809 -12.84 -2.08 -29.65
N LEU A 810 -12.33 -0.96 -30.16
CA LEU A 810 -11.43 -0.93 -31.31
C LEU A 810 -10.00 -0.70 -30.82
N PRO A 811 -9.11 -1.71 -30.90
CA PRO A 811 -7.70 -1.52 -30.63
C PRO A 811 -7.02 -0.82 -31.82
N THR A 812 -6.15 0.17 -31.56
CA THR A 812 -5.24 0.65 -32.60
C THR A 812 -4.15 -0.38 -32.89
N GLN A 813 -3.69 -0.39 -34.14
CA GLN A 813 -2.44 -1.05 -34.47
C GLN A 813 -1.29 -0.17 -33.97
N PRO A 814 -0.33 -0.73 -33.22
CA PRO A 814 0.80 0.05 -32.73
C PRO A 814 1.62 0.60 -33.90
N MET A 815 1.98 1.90 -33.88
CA MET A 815 2.81 2.49 -34.93
C MET A 815 4.13 1.71 -35.11
N ALA A 816 4.51 1.44 -36.35
CA ALA A 816 5.78 0.79 -36.66
C ALA A 816 6.96 1.59 -36.07
N TRP A 817 7.93 0.89 -35.49
CA TRP A 817 9.16 1.55 -35.03
C TRP A 817 10.10 1.81 -36.21
N VAL A 818 10.87 2.90 -36.12
CA VAL A 818 11.89 3.21 -37.12
C VAL A 818 12.93 2.09 -37.14
N THR A 819 13.38 1.73 -38.35
CA THR A 819 14.39 0.69 -38.55
C THR A 819 15.63 0.96 -37.69
N GLY A 820 16.14 -0.09 -37.03
CA GLY A 820 17.29 -0.02 -36.12
C GLY A 820 16.91 0.12 -34.65
N ASN A 821 15.63 0.42 -34.33
CA ASN A 821 15.15 0.41 -32.96
C ASN A 821 14.81 -1.00 -32.50
N CYS A 822 15.12 -1.30 -31.24
CA CYS A 822 14.77 -2.57 -30.64
C CYS A 822 14.53 -2.46 -29.14
N VAL A 823 13.72 -3.39 -28.63
CA VAL A 823 13.47 -3.54 -27.20
C VAL A 823 13.98 -4.90 -26.78
N PHE A 824 14.84 -4.97 -25.77
CA PHE A 824 15.25 -6.22 -25.15
C PHE A 824 14.53 -6.36 -23.83
N GLN A 825 13.76 -7.44 -23.68
CA GLN A 825 13.00 -7.69 -22.47
C GLN A 825 13.41 -8.99 -21.79
N ILE A 826 13.70 -8.91 -20.49
CA ILE A 826 14.11 -10.09 -19.73
C ILE A 826 12.95 -11.08 -19.57
N ARG A 827 13.19 -12.37 -19.80
CA ARG A 827 12.14 -13.39 -19.78
C ARG A 827 12.07 -14.24 -18.50
N THR A 828 13.01 -14.06 -17.56
CA THR A 828 13.25 -14.99 -16.44
C THR A 828 12.83 -14.50 -15.05
N GLY A 829 12.30 -13.29 -14.92
CA GLY A 829 11.83 -12.79 -13.62
C GLY A 829 11.18 -11.43 -13.71
N ILE A 830 10.27 -11.10 -12.79
CA ILE A 830 9.51 -9.84 -12.77
C ILE A 830 10.18 -8.71 -11.97
N TYR A 831 11.28 -9.00 -11.26
CA TYR A 831 12.15 -8.04 -10.54
C TYR A 831 11.41 -6.91 -9.79
N PRO A 832 10.58 -7.23 -8.77
CA PRO A 832 9.99 -6.21 -7.91
C PRO A 832 11.06 -5.50 -7.07
N GLN A 833 10.66 -4.42 -6.38
CA GLN A 833 11.57 -3.57 -5.60
C GLN A 833 12.44 -4.36 -4.62
N LYS A 834 11.84 -5.34 -3.93
CA LYS A 834 12.52 -6.22 -2.96
C LYS A 834 13.56 -7.15 -3.59
N THR A 835 13.47 -7.40 -4.89
CA THR A 835 14.46 -8.18 -5.61
C THR A 835 15.64 -7.32 -6.03
N ILE A 836 15.46 -6.00 -6.19
CA ILE A 836 16.54 -5.07 -6.56
C ILE A 836 17.18 -4.42 -5.32
N LEU A 837 16.41 -4.18 -4.26
CA LEU A 837 16.83 -3.51 -3.03
C LEU A 837 16.74 -4.46 -1.84
N GLU A 838 17.68 -4.32 -0.89
CA GLU A 838 17.63 -4.98 0.41
C GLU A 838 16.82 -4.10 1.37
N LEU A 839 15.73 -4.65 1.89
CA LEU A 839 14.85 -3.96 2.85
C LEU A 839 15.02 -4.59 4.23
N ASP A 840 15.02 -3.77 5.28
CA ASP A 840 14.94 -4.27 6.64
C ASP A 840 13.51 -4.70 7.02
N ASN A 841 13.34 -5.17 8.26
CA ASN A 841 12.03 -5.57 8.80
C ASN A 841 11.07 -4.39 9.02
N THR A 842 11.56 -3.15 8.94
CA THR A 842 10.75 -1.93 8.99
C THR A 842 10.41 -1.39 7.61
N TRP A 843 10.88 -2.06 6.55
CA TRP A 843 10.76 -1.68 5.14
C TRP A 843 11.61 -0.48 4.73
N ASP A 844 12.56 -0.10 5.58
CA ASP A 844 13.60 0.88 5.24
C ASP A 844 14.64 0.19 4.33
N VAL A 845 15.14 0.94 3.34
CA VAL A 845 16.14 0.43 2.38
C VAL A 845 17.50 0.41 3.05
N LEU A 846 18.09 -0.78 3.20
CA LEU A 846 19.44 -0.97 3.72
C LEU A 846 20.50 -0.79 2.63
N GLY A 847 20.15 -1.07 1.38
CA GLY A 847 21.05 -0.95 0.24
C GLY A 847 20.53 -1.69 -0.99
N VAL A 848 21.44 -1.99 -1.91
CA VAL A 848 21.14 -2.76 -3.13
C VAL A 848 21.32 -4.24 -2.86
N SER A 849 20.32 -5.07 -3.24
CA SER A 849 20.37 -6.52 -3.07
C SER A 849 21.45 -7.16 -3.96
N GLU A 850 21.84 -8.42 -3.72
CA GLU A 850 22.76 -9.14 -4.61
C GLU A 850 22.28 -9.16 -6.08
N THR A 851 20.97 -9.32 -6.30
CA THR A 851 20.41 -9.31 -7.66
C THR A 851 20.44 -7.91 -8.26
N GLY A 852 20.17 -6.86 -7.46
CA GLY A 852 20.32 -5.48 -7.88
C GLY A 852 21.77 -5.13 -8.23
N GLN A 853 22.72 -5.52 -7.38
CA GLN A 853 24.15 -5.28 -7.60
C GLN A 853 24.62 -5.91 -8.91
N ARG A 854 24.30 -7.20 -9.16
CA ARG A 854 24.62 -7.87 -10.42
C ARG A 854 23.99 -7.19 -11.63
N THR A 855 22.78 -6.64 -11.47
CA THR A 855 22.09 -5.94 -12.55
C THR A 855 22.78 -4.61 -12.86
N PHE A 856 23.02 -3.77 -11.85
CA PHE A 856 23.66 -2.47 -12.03
C PHE A 856 25.12 -2.58 -12.44
N TRP A 857 25.82 -3.62 -12.01
CA TRP A 857 27.19 -3.89 -12.45
C TRP A 857 27.28 -4.20 -13.95
N ARG A 858 26.34 -4.97 -14.50
CA ARG A 858 26.25 -5.19 -15.95
C ARG A 858 25.92 -3.92 -16.71
N ILE A 859 25.03 -3.09 -16.16
CA ILE A 859 24.69 -1.77 -16.74
C ILE A 859 25.94 -0.87 -16.77
N GLN A 860 26.67 -0.79 -15.65
CA GLN A 860 27.91 -0.01 -15.56
C GLN A 860 28.97 -0.52 -16.54
N THR A 861 29.14 -1.85 -16.63
CA THR A 861 30.07 -2.47 -17.59
C THR A 861 29.74 -2.08 -19.03
N GLU A 862 28.45 -2.04 -19.40
CA GLU A 862 28.04 -1.63 -20.74
C GLU A 862 28.26 -0.13 -20.97
N ILE A 863 27.98 0.71 -19.98
CA ILE A 863 28.24 2.17 -20.03
C ILE A 863 29.74 2.43 -20.24
N GLU A 864 30.62 1.74 -19.52
CA GLU A 864 32.06 1.96 -19.64
C GLU A 864 32.67 1.35 -20.92
N ARG A 865 31.98 0.39 -21.55
CA ARG A 865 32.44 -0.28 -22.77
C ARG A 865 32.51 0.68 -23.97
N ASP A 866 31.53 1.57 -24.12
CA ASP A 866 31.49 2.55 -25.20
C ASP A 866 31.10 3.95 -24.69
N PRO A 867 32.09 4.82 -24.43
CA PRO A 867 31.86 6.19 -23.96
C PRO A 867 31.09 7.07 -24.95
N SER A 868 30.99 6.69 -26.23
CA SER A 868 30.26 7.46 -27.24
C SER A 868 28.75 7.24 -27.17
N ILE A 869 28.31 6.13 -26.56
CA ILE A 869 26.90 5.78 -26.45
C ILE A 869 26.28 6.46 -25.24
N LYS A 870 25.21 7.23 -25.46
CA LYS A 870 24.46 7.87 -24.38
C LYS A 870 23.45 6.91 -23.74
N HIS A 871 23.46 6.82 -22.41
CA HIS A 871 22.61 5.93 -21.62
C HIS A 871 21.63 6.70 -20.73
N GLY A 872 20.39 6.23 -20.63
CA GLY A 872 19.42 6.65 -19.61
C GLY A 872 19.10 5.49 -18.67
N ILE A 873 18.86 5.77 -17.38
CA ILE A 873 18.50 4.74 -16.39
C ILE A 873 17.24 5.16 -15.63
N ILE A 874 16.26 4.26 -15.55
CA ILE A 874 15.02 4.41 -14.79
C ILE A 874 14.89 3.27 -13.79
N THR A 875 14.76 3.61 -12.50
CA THR A 875 14.64 2.60 -11.44
C THR A 875 13.89 3.13 -10.21
N TYR A 876 14.07 2.54 -9.03
CA TYR A 876 13.48 2.99 -7.77
C TYR A 876 14.19 4.21 -7.21
N THR A 877 13.46 5.12 -6.55
CA THR A 877 14.03 6.33 -5.94
C THR A 877 15.20 6.01 -5.00
N HIS A 878 15.09 4.95 -4.20
CA HIS A 878 16.18 4.55 -3.30
C HIS A 878 17.38 3.94 -4.04
N ALA A 879 17.19 3.31 -5.20
CA ALA A 879 18.31 2.81 -6.00
C ALA A 879 19.10 3.98 -6.62
N ILE A 880 18.44 5.09 -6.96
CA ILE A 880 19.10 6.29 -7.54
C ILE A 880 20.19 6.83 -6.62
N GLU A 881 19.97 6.84 -5.30
CA GLU A 881 20.96 7.31 -4.34
C GLU A 881 22.27 6.52 -4.43
N HIS A 882 22.18 5.21 -4.71
CA HIS A 882 23.33 4.32 -4.87
C HIS A 882 23.96 4.37 -6.27
N LEU A 883 23.28 4.94 -7.26
CA LEU A 883 23.75 5.02 -8.65
C LEU A 883 24.27 6.42 -9.01
N LYS A 884 24.40 7.33 -8.03
CA LYS A 884 24.93 8.69 -8.25
C LYS A 884 26.31 8.70 -8.89
N ASP A 885 27.17 7.73 -8.57
CA ASP A 885 28.50 7.63 -9.18
C ASP A 885 28.42 7.23 -10.65
N ILE A 886 27.50 6.33 -11.02
CA ILE A 886 27.23 5.98 -12.42
C ILE A 886 26.70 7.21 -13.16
N ALA A 887 25.84 8.01 -12.52
CA ALA A 887 25.31 9.24 -13.12
C ALA A 887 26.35 10.35 -13.32
N LYS A 888 27.54 10.28 -12.69
CA LYS A 888 28.64 11.21 -12.97
C LYS A 888 29.35 10.92 -14.29
N ASN A 889 29.13 9.74 -14.87
CA ASN A 889 29.76 9.37 -16.14
C ASN A 889 29.16 10.21 -17.27
N GLU A 890 29.99 10.83 -18.11
CA GLU A 890 29.54 11.81 -19.10
C GLU A 890 28.59 11.20 -20.13
N ASN A 891 28.64 9.88 -20.33
CA ASN A 891 27.80 9.15 -21.23
C ASN A 891 26.48 8.67 -20.60
N VAL A 892 26.16 9.06 -19.36
CA VAL A 892 24.82 8.89 -18.76
C VAL A 892 24.04 10.19 -18.89
N SER A 893 23.05 10.21 -19.79
CA SER A 893 22.19 11.36 -20.03
C SER A 893 21.21 11.65 -18.89
N PHE A 894 20.65 10.61 -18.26
CA PHE A 894 19.74 10.80 -17.12
C PHE A 894 19.65 9.57 -16.20
N LEU A 895 19.32 9.84 -14.94
CA LEU A 895 18.96 8.86 -13.92
C LEU A 895 17.66 9.31 -13.24
N ALA A 896 16.58 8.55 -13.44
CA ALA A 896 15.23 8.92 -12.99
C ALA A 896 14.51 7.81 -12.22
N SER A 897 13.52 8.17 -11.41
CA SER A 897 12.69 7.19 -10.70
C SER A 897 11.38 6.91 -11.43
N PHE A 898 10.81 5.72 -11.25
CA PHE A 898 9.45 5.41 -11.75
C PHE A 898 8.38 6.41 -11.27
N ARG A 899 8.63 7.15 -10.18
CA ARG A 899 7.69 8.16 -9.66
C ARG A 899 7.98 9.57 -10.16
N GLU A 900 9.23 9.89 -10.44
CA GLU A 900 9.67 11.26 -10.72
C GLU A 900 10.12 11.46 -12.16
N PHE A 901 10.07 10.43 -13.02
CA PHE A 901 10.40 10.60 -14.43
C PHE A 901 9.56 11.73 -15.06
N ARG A 902 8.29 11.91 -14.66
CA ARG A 902 7.44 13.03 -15.14
C ARG A 902 7.82 14.42 -14.61
N LYS A 903 8.74 14.52 -13.65
CA LYS A 903 9.12 15.77 -12.96
C LYS A 903 10.52 16.27 -13.32
N VAL A 904 11.27 15.53 -14.13
CA VAL A 904 12.61 15.97 -14.56
C VAL A 904 12.40 17.08 -15.61
N GLU A 905 12.88 18.28 -15.32
CA GLU A 905 12.91 19.37 -16.31
C GLU A 905 13.75 18.92 -17.52
N SER A 906 13.31 19.21 -18.75
CA SER A 906 13.96 18.79 -20.02
C SER A 906 14.01 17.28 -20.31
N LEU A 907 13.14 16.47 -19.68
CA LEU A 907 13.10 15.01 -19.86
C LEU A 907 13.02 14.57 -21.34
N GLU A 908 12.21 15.23 -22.16
CA GLU A 908 12.10 14.88 -23.59
C GLU A 908 13.44 14.98 -24.31
N THR A 909 14.21 16.03 -24.05
CA THR A 909 15.56 16.20 -24.61
C THR A 909 16.49 15.10 -24.13
N ALA A 910 16.45 14.76 -22.84
CA ALA A 910 17.29 13.69 -22.28
C ALA A 910 16.98 12.30 -22.87
N PHE A 911 15.69 12.01 -23.13
CA PHE A 911 15.27 10.79 -23.84
C PHE A 911 15.68 10.81 -25.32
N GLN A 912 15.64 11.97 -25.96
CA GLN A 912 16.11 12.15 -27.34
C GLN A 912 17.62 11.95 -27.47
N GLU A 913 18.41 12.31 -26.46
CA GLU A 913 19.85 12.07 -26.45
C GLU A 913 20.23 10.62 -26.13
N ALA A 914 19.52 9.96 -25.20
CA ALA A 914 19.85 8.62 -24.76
C ALA A 914 19.64 7.57 -25.86
N GLN A 915 20.71 6.95 -26.36
CA GLN A 915 20.62 5.87 -27.35
C GLN A 915 20.23 4.53 -26.72
N VAL A 916 20.58 4.32 -25.46
CA VAL A 916 20.22 3.12 -24.70
C VAL A 916 19.47 3.52 -23.43
N ILE A 917 18.26 3.00 -23.23
CA ILE A 917 17.46 3.31 -22.02
C ILE A 917 17.26 2.03 -21.20
N TRP A 918 17.77 2.03 -19.97
CA TRP A 918 17.63 0.94 -19.01
C TRP A 918 16.45 1.18 -18.08
N ILE A 919 15.50 0.26 -18.07
CA ILE A 919 14.33 0.31 -17.19
C ILE A 919 14.42 -0.89 -16.23
N VAL A 920 14.80 -0.62 -14.99
CA VAL A 920 15.22 -1.65 -14.02
C VAL A 920 14.14 -1.88 -12.97
N GLY A 921 13.49 -3.04 -13.07
CA GLY A 921 12.50 -3.53 -12.12
C GLY A 921 11.05 -3.16 -12.48
N LEU A 922 10.14 -3.52 -11.58
CA LEU A 922 8.70 -3.29 -11.71
C LEU A 922 8.25 -2.02 -10.95
N PRO A 923 7.49 -1.10 -11.56
CA PRO A 923 7.01 0.11 -10.89
C PRO A 923 6.30 -0.20 -9.56
N GLU A 924 6.73 0.46 -8.49
CA GLU A 924 6.10 0.29 -7.19
C GLU A 924 4.77 1.04 -7.14
N MET A 925 3.70 0.32 -6.80
CA MET A 925 2.39 0.91 -6.64
C MET A 925 2.01 1.03 -5.18
N LYS A 926 1.51 2.21 -4.81
CA LYS A 926 0.95 2.41 -3.49
C LYS A 926 -0.21 1.44 -3.29
N PRO A 927 -0.23 0.60 -2.23
CA PRO A 927 -1.31 -0.34 -1.97
C PRO A 927 -2.70 0.30 -1.99
N ARG A 928 -2.80 1.55 -1.52
CA ARG A 928 -4.02 2.36 -1.55
C ARG A 928 -4.56 2.62 -2.97
N ALA A 929 -3.68 2.79 -3.96
CA ALA A 929 -4.09 3.01 -5.35
C ALA A 929 -4.69 1.74 -5.95
N ILE A 930 -4.09 0.58 -5.69
CA ILE A 930 -4.61 -0.73 -6.11
C ILE A 930 -5.94 -1.01 -5.41
N LEU A 931 -5.99 -0.84 -4.09
CA LEU A 931 -7.19 -1.01 -3.26
C LEU A 931 -8.36 -0.19 -3.80
N ASN A 932 -8.15 1.12 -4.03
CA ASN A 932 -9.23 1.99 -4.52
C ASN A 932 -9.72 1.55 -5.91
N ARG A 933 -8.81 1.29 -6.86
CA ARG A 933 -9.21 0.92 -8.22
C ARG A 933 -9.92 -0.43 -8.27
N THR A 934 -9.41 -1.41 -7.53
CA THR A 934 -10.01 -2.75 -7.47
C THR A 934 -11.40 -2.70 -6.84
N ARG A 935 -11.61 -1.92 -5.77
CA ARG A 935 -12.94 -1.72 -5.17
C ARG A 935 -13.92 -1.02 -6.11
N ILE A 936 -13.47 0.00 -6.84
CA ILE A 936 -14.31 0.69 -7.82
C ILE A 936 -14.80 -0.28 -8.90
N LEU A 937 -13.89 -1.06 -9.49
CA LEU A 937 -14.19 -1.94 -10.61
C LEU A 937 -14.87 -3.26 -10.20
N PHE A 938 -14.46 -3.84 -9.07
CA PHE A 938 -14.81 -5.22 -8.66
C PHE A 938 -15.52 -5.31 -7.31
N GLY A 939 -15.80 -4.18 -6.64
CA GLY A 939 -16.45 -4.18 -5.33
C GLY A 939 -17.88 -4.73 -5.31
N ASN A 940 -18.50 -4.90 -6.48
CA ASN A 940 -19.82 -5.53 -6.64
C ASN A 940 -19.78 -7.02 -7.02
N ASP A 941 -18.59 -7.61 -7.20
CA ASP A 941 -18.49 -9.03 -7.54
C ASP A 941 -19.01 -9.91 -6.40
N GLU A 942 -19.42 -11.14 -6.70
CA GLU A 942 -19.92 -12.09 -5.70
C GLU A 942 -18.84 -12.45 -4.66
N GLU A 943 -17.60 -12.66 -5.11
CA GLU A 943 -16.47 -13.03 -4.27
C GLU A 943 -15.72 -11.82 -3.71
N PRO A 944 -15.33 -11.80 -2.41
CA PRO A 944 -14.57 -10.70 -1.80
C PRO A 944 -13.20 -10.55 -2.46
N LEU A 945 -12.70 -9.32 -2.48
CA LEU A 945 -11.35 -9.06 -3.00
C LEU A 945 -10.28 -9.56 -2.02
N SER A 946 -9.31 -10.32 -2.53
CA SER A 946 -8.15 -10.73 -1.75
C SER A 946 -6.88 -9.98 -2.19
N TYR A 947 -6.28 -9.27 -1.25
CA TYR A 947 -5.00 -8.55 -1.45
C TYR A 947 -3.80 -9.38 -0.98
N GLU A 948 -3.98 -10.67 -0.76
CA GLU A 948 -2.89 -11.56 -0.40
C GLU A 948 -1.93 -11.73 -1.59
N MET A 949 -0.66 -11.43 -1.36
CA MET A 949 0.40 -11.70 -2.34
C MET A 949 1.14 -12.97 -1.97
N GLU A 950 1.46 -13.77 -2.98
CA GLU A 950 2.37 -14.89 -2.83
C GLU A 950 3.82 -14.38 -2.64
N PRO A 951 4.51 -14.77 -1.56
CA PRO A 951 5.86 -14.25 -1.26
C PRO A 951 6.91 -14.58 -2.33
N GLU A 952 6.77 -15.72 -3.01
CA GLU A 952 7.76 -16.21 -3.99
C GLU A 952 7.54 -15.64 -5.39
N SER A 953 6.27 -15.56 -5.83
CA SER A 953 5.91 -15.08 -7.17
C SER A 953 5.66 -13.56 -7.22
N TYR A 954 5.49 -12.91 -6.07
CA TYR A 954 5.07 -11.51 -5.93
C TYR A 954 3.82 -11.16 -6.75
N ARG A 955 2.93 -12.15 -6.96
CA ARG A 955 1.63 -11.97 -7.59
C ARG A 955 0.54 -11.97 -6.53
N TYR A 956 -0.50 -11.19 -6.75
CA TYR A 956 -1.73 -11.29 -5.99
C TYR A 956 -2.42 -12.62 -6.31
N LYS A 957 -2.92 -13.31 -5.28
CA LYS A 957 -3.68 -14.55 -5.46
C LYS A 957 -5.01 -14.32 -6.18
N ASP A 958 -5.61 -13.14 -5.97
CA ASP A 958 -6.82 -12.72 -6.66
C ASP A 958 -6.45 -12.17 -8.04
N GLU A 959 -6.90 -12.86 -9.10
CA GLU A 959 -6.65 -12.47 -10.48
C GLU A 959 -7.17 -11.07 -10.81
N ARG A 960 -8.24 -10.60 -10.16
CA ARG A 960 -8.80 -9.25 -10.41
C ARG A 960 -7.85 -8.18 -9.87
N VAL A 961 -7.28 -8.41 -8.69
CA VAL A 961 -6.29 -7.51 -8.08
C VAL A 961 -4.99 -7.55 -8.89
N GLN A 962 -4.55 -8.75 -9.30
CA GLN A 962 -3.38 -8.92 -10.15
C GLN A 962 -3.55 -8.20 -11.49
N ASN A 963 -4.70 -8.32 -12.15
CA ASN A 963 -4.98 -7.66 -13.43
C ASN A 963 -4.86 -6.13 -13.30
N VAL A 964 -5.47 -5.53 -12.26
CA VAL A 964 -5.34 -4.08 -12.02
C VAL A 964 -3.87 -3.70 -11.78
N TYR A 965 -3.13 -4.51 -11.04
CA TYR A 965 -1.70 -4.25 -10.81
C TYR A 965 -0.89 -4.34 -12.12
N GLU A 966 -1.00 -5.42 -12.88
CA GLU A 966 -0.26 -5.60 -14.13
C GLU A 966 -0.58 -4.49 -15.14
N LYS A 967 -1.85 -4.11 -15.23
CA LYS A 967 -2.31 -3.03 -16.10
C LYS A 967 -1.64 -1.70 -15.80
N VAL A 968 -1.60 -1.31 -14.52
CA VAL A 968 -1.00 -0.02 -14.15
C VAL A 968 0.50 -0.04 -14.37
N ALA A 969 1.15 -1.19 -14.23
CA ALA A 969 2.58 -1.33 -14.48
C ALA A 969 2.86 -1.26 -15.99
N ALA A 970 2.08 -1.99 -16.80
CA ALA A 970 2.15 -1.94 -18.26
C ALA A 970 1.95 -0.51 -18.79
N HIS A 971 0.98 0.22 -18.26
CA HIS A 971 0.76 1.62 -18.64
C HIS A 971 1.97 2.51 -18.33
N ILE A 972 2.59 2.37 -17.16
CA ILE A 972 3.82 3.14 -16.82
C ILE A 972 4.96 2.79 -17.78
N PHE A 973 5.14 1.51 -18.14
CA PHE A 973 6.15 1.13 -19.11
C PHE A 973 5.87 1.69 -20.50
N THR A 974 4.61 1.67 -20.92
CA THR A 974 4.17 2.19 -22.22
C THR A 974 4.45 3.68 -22.31
N GLU A 975 4.08 4.46 -21.29
CA GLU A 975 4.40 5.90 -21.21
C GLU A 975 5.91 6.19 -21.29
N ILE A 976 6.74 5.39 -20.61
CA ILE A 976 8.20 5.54 -20.66
C ILE A 976 8.73 5.26 -22.08
N ILE A 977 8.19 4.25 -22.76
CA ILE A 977 8.62 3.86 -24.11
C ILE A 977 8.14 4.88 -25.16
N GLU A 978 6.94 5.44 -24.98
CA GLU A 978 6.43 6.54 -25.81
C GLU A 978 7.35 7.76 -25.74
N LEU A 979 7.85 8.11 -24.54
CA LEU A 979 8.83 9.21 -24.37
C LEU A 979 10.15 8.97 -25.12
N ALA A 980 10.52 7.72 -25.39
CA ALA A 980 11.69 7.39 -26.20
C ALA A 980 11.48 7.60 -27.71
N GLN A 981 10.24 7.84 -28.15
CA GLN A 981 9.85 8.16 -29.52
C GLN A 981 10.42 7.17 -30.56
N LEU A 982 10.31 5.85 -30.29
CA LEU A 982 10.80 4.78 -31.18
C LEU A 982 10.15 4.77 -32.58
N ASN A 983 9.04 5.48 -32.76
CA ASN A 983 8.38 5.69 -34.04
C ASN A 983 8.95 6.89 -34.84
N ARG A 984 9.83 7.71 -34.24
CA ARG A 984 10.41 8.91 -34.87
C ARG A 984 11.94 8.91 -34.90
N LEU A 985 12.57 8.49 -33.81
CA LEU A 985 14.02 8.51 -33.65
C LEU A 985 14.60 7.14 -34.01
N ALA A 986 15.73 7.10 -34.72
CA ALA A 986 16.37 5.84 -35.11
C ALA A 986 17.45 5.39 -34.10
N ASN A 987 17.83 4.11 -34.18
CA ASN A 987 18.94 3.47 -33.45
C ASN A 987 18.86 3.56 -31.91
N LYS A 988 17.64 3.49 -31.37
CA LYS A 988 17.35 3.45 -29.94
C LYS A 988 17.22 1.99 -29.47
N LYS A 989 17.89 1.65 -28.36
CA LYS A 989 17.77 0.35 -27.70
C LYS A 989 17.12 0.53 -26.32
N ILE A 990 16.02 -0.16 -26.03
CA ILE A 990 15.41 -0.13 -24.68
C ILE A 990 15.62 -1.47 -23.99
N MET A 991 16.13 -1.44 -22.77
CA MET A 991 16.37 -2.61 -21.92
C MET A 991 15.32 -2.67 -20.82
N LEU A 992 14.36 -3.58 -20.96
CA LEU A 992 13.30 -3.85 -19.98
C LEU A 992 13.71 -5.00 -19.05
N ILE A 993 14.14 -4.66 -17.83
CA ILE A 993 14.51 -5.64 -16.80
C ILE A 993 13.28 -5.99 -15.96
N THR A 994 12.22 -6.46 -16.63
CA THR A 994 11.07 -7.13 -16.03
C THR A 994 10.46 -8.16 -16.99
N GLY A 995 10.06 -9.30 -16.44
CA GLY A 995 9.33 -10.37 -17.11
C GLY A 995 7.81 -10.17 -17.10
N LEU A 996 7.32 -8.95 -16.86
CA LEU A 996 5.91 -8.60 -17.01
C LEU A 996 5.57 -8.47 -18.50
N ARG A 997 4.50 -9.13 -18.97
CA ARG A 997 4.02 -8.90 -20.34
C ARG A 997 3.45 -7.49 -20.46
N ILE A 998 3.99 -6.71 -21.39
CA ILE A 998 3.50 -5.38 -21.72
C ILE A 998 2.84 -5.50 -23.10
N PRO A 999 1.50 -5.46 -23.19
CA PRO A 999 0.79 -5.51 -24.47
C PRO A 999 1.38 -4.50 -25.46
N GLU A 1000 1.38 -4.84 -26.75
CA GLU A 1000 1.84 -3.96 -27.85
C GLU A 1000 3.33 -3.58 -27.83
N ILE A 1001 4.08 -3.98 -26.80
CA ILE A 1001 5.54 -3.87 -26.72
C ILE A 1001 6.16 -5.27 -26.75
N THR A 1002 5.80 -6.14 -25.81
CA THR A 1002 6.35 -7.50 -25.70
C THR A 1002 6.09 -8.33 -26.96
N ASP A 1003 4.92 -8.16 -27.55
CA ASP A 1003 4.43 -8.97 -28.67
C ASP A 1003 4.94 -8.49 -30.05
N ARG A 1004 5.62 -7.33 -30.11
CA ARG A 1004 6.20 -6.80 -31.35
C ARG A 1004 7.34 -7.67 -31.89
N PRO A 1005 7.54 -7.76 -33.22
CA PRO A 1005 8.66 -8.49 -33.80
C PRO A 1005 10.02 -7.90 -33.39
N GLU A 1006 10.14 -6.58 -33.25
CA GLU A 1006 11.35 -5.85 -32.84
C GLU A 1006 11.73 -6.03 -31.36
N THR A 1007 10.87 -6.67 -30.57
CA THR A 1007 11.15 -6.95 -29.16
C THR A 1007 11.82 -8.30 -28.99
N HIS A 1008 13.03 -8.35 -28.45
CA HIS A 1008 13.80 -9.58 -28.24
C HIS A 1008 13.73 -10.03 -26.77
N LEU A 1009 13.22 -11.25 -26.56
CA LEU A 1009 13.18 -11.84 -25.22
C LEU A 1009 14.53 -12.48 -24.86
N PHE A 1010 15.18 -11.98 -23.82
CA PHE A 1010 16.51 -12.41 -23.39
C PHE A 1010 16.53 -12.90 -21.94
N ASP A 1011 17.59 -13.61 -21.57
CA ASP A 1011 17.94 -13.82 -20.16
C ASP A 1011 19.38 -13.34 -19.90
N TRP A 1012 19.79 -13.27 -18.64
CA TRP A 1012 21.14 -12.79 -18.31
C TRP A 1012 22.26 -13.64 -18.91
N ALA A 1013 22.02 -14.94 -19.19
CA ALA A 1013 23.02 -15.76 -19.86
C ALA A 1013 23.18 -15.38 -21.34
N ASP A 1014 22.11 -14.91 -22.01
CA ASP A 1014 22.22 -14.34 -23.35
C ASP A 1014 23.06 -13.06 -23.36
N PHE A 1015 22.87 -12.18 -22.38
CA PHE A 1015 23.68 -10.98 -22.23
C PHE A 1015 25.16 -11.31 -21.96
N ASP A 1016 25.40 -12.25 -21.05
CA ASP A 1016 26.76 -12.70 -20.73
C ASP A 1016 27.41 -13.40 -21.93
N VAL A 1017 26.67 -14.16 -22.76
CA VAL A 1017 27.21 -14.74 -24.00
C VAL A 1017 27.48 -13.65 -25.04
N ALA A 1018 26.61 -12.65 -25.20
CA ALA A 1018 26.81 -11.57 -26.17
C ALA A 1018 28.01 -10.68 -25.87
N GLY A 1019 28.37 -10.53 -24.60
CA GLY A 1019 29.46 -9.64 -24.16
C GLY A 1019 29.12 -8.15 -24.28
N GLY A 1020 27.86 -7.82 -24.52
CA GLY A 1020 27.26 -6.48 -24.52
C GLY A 1020 26.16 -6.35 -25.59
N LEU A 1021 25.64 -5.14 -25.80
CA LEU A 1021 24.37 -4.95 -26.49
C LEU A 1021 24.40 -5.18 -28.00
N ASP A 1022 25.55 -5.02 -28.66
CA ASP A 1022 25.64 -5.08 -30.13
C ASP A 1022 25.36 -6.47 -30.70
N ASN A 1023 25.78 -7.51 -29.98
CA ASN A 1023 25.62 -8.91 -30.40
C ASN A 1023 24.41 -9.59 -29.76
N LEU A 1024 23.68 -8.88 -28.88
CA LEU A 1024 22.63 -9.48 -28.07
C LEU A 1024 21.49 -10.05 -28.92
N ALA A 1025 21.05 -9.32 -29.95
CA ALA A 1025 20.01 -9.78 -30.87
C ALA A 1025 20.40 -11.08 -31.60
N GLU A 1026 21.65 -11.18 -32.06
CA GLU A 1026 22.17 -12.38 -32.74
C GLU A 1026 22.26 -13.58 -31.80
N VAL A 1027 22.71 -13.37 -30.56
CA VAL A 1027 22.78 -14.44 -29.54
C VAL A 1027 21.38 -14.94 -29.19
N ILE A 1028 20.41 -14.04 -29.05
CA ILE A 1028 19.01 -14.40 -28.81
C ILE A 1028 18.44 -15.21 -29.97
N ALA A 1029 18.66 -14.77 -31.22
CA ALA A 1029 18.21 -15.48 -32.41
C ALA A 1029 18.83 -16.89 -32.49
N THR A 1030 20.13 -17.00 -32.17
CA THR A 1030 20.84 -18.28 -32.11
C THR A 1030 20.24 -19.18 -31.04
N ARG A 1031 19.98 -18.68 -29.83
CA ARG A 1031 19.30 -19.43 -28.76
C ARG A 1031 17.91 -19.91 -29.21
N GLN A 1032 17.10 -19.04 -29.80
CA GLN A 1032 15.75 -19.37 -30.27
C GLN A 1032 15.75 -20.44 -31.36
N ARG A 1033 16.74 -20.40 -32.26
CA ARG A 1033 16.96 -21.48 -33.25
C ARG A 1033 17.23 -22.81 -32.55
N PHE A 1034 18.11 -22.85 -31.56
CA PHE A 1034 18.38 -24.07 -30.79
C PHE A 1034 17.18 -24.54 -29.95
N GLU A 1035 16.35 -23.62 -29.41
CA GLU A 1035 15.08 -23.98 -28.75
C GLU A 1035 14.12 -24.64 -29.74
N THR A 1036 14.01 -24.12 -30.97
CA THR A 1036 13.18 -24.70 -32.03
C THR A 1036 13.71 -26.07 -32.45
N GLU A 1037 15.03 -26.22 -32.63
CA GLU A 1037 15.67 -27.50 -32.92
C GLU A 1037 15.45 -28.52 -31.78
N ARG A 1038 15.50 -28.08 -30.51
CA ARG A 1038 15.19 -28.92 -29.35
C ARG A 1038 13.76 -29.44 -29.42
N ASP A 1039 12.81 -28.57 -29.72
CA ASP A 1039 11.39 -28.93 -29.76
C ASP A 1039 11.08 -29.88 -30.92
N ASN A 1040 11.96 -29.93 -31.93
CA ASN A 1040 11.93 -30.88 -33.05
C ASN A 1040 12.72 -32.18 -32.81
N LEU A 1041 13.38 -32.36 -31.65
CA LEU A 1041 14.10 -33.60 -31.36
C LEU A 1041 13.11 -34.76 -31.17
N THR A 1042 13.37 -35.85 -31.87
CA THR A 1042 12.54 -37.06 -31.87
C THR A 1042 13.29 -38.25 -31.26
N PRO A 1043 12.60 -39.35 -30.89
CA PRO A 1043 13.26 -40.59 -30.50
C PRO A 1043 14.28 -41.11 -31.53
N GLU A 1044 14.06 -40.79 -32.81
CA GLU A 1044 14.89 -41.17 -33.95
C GLU A 1044 16.14 -40.28 -34.12
N SER A 1045 16.18 -39.11 -33.49
CA SER A 1045 17.32 -38.18 -33.56
C SER A 1045 18.64 -38.86 -33.17
N SER A 1046 19.73 -38.46 -33.83
CA SER A 1046 21.03 -39.05 -33.57
C SER A 1046 21.63 -38.57 -32.24
N ARG A 1047 22.50 -39.36 -31.61
CA ARG A 1047 23.20 -38.95 -30.38
C ARG A 1047 23.98 -37.64 -30.58
N LYS A 1048 24.68 -37.51 -31.72
CA LYS A 1048 25.46 -36.31 -32.07
C LYS A 1048 24.57 -35.07 -32.23
N GLU A 1049 23.37 -35.25 -32.78
CA GLU A 1049 22.39 -34.18 -32.93
C GLU A 1049 21.87 -33.71 -31.56
N VAL A 1050 21.54 -34.63 -30.65
CA VAL A 1050 21.14 -34.29 -29.28
C VAL A 1050 22.28 -33.62 -28.49
N GLU A 1051 23.52 -34.09 -28.65
CA GLU A 1051 24.71 -33.44 -28.08
C GLU A 1051 24.86 -32.00 -28.59
N ARG A 1052 24.75 -31.80 -29.91
CA ARG A 1052 24.84 -30.49 -30.56
C ARG A 1052 23.73 -29.56 -30.07
N VAL A 1053 22.47 -29.99 -30.13
CA VAL A 1053 21.31 -29.14 -29.85
C VAL A 1053 21.27 -28.74 -28.37
N LEU A 1054 21.52 -29.69 -27.46
CA LEU A 1054 21.41 -29.45 -26.02
C LEU A 1054 22.73 -29.01 -25.35
N GLY A 1055 23.86 -29.06 -26.07
CA GLY A 1055 25.17 -28.76 -25.50
C GLY A 1055 25.53 -29.68 -24.32
N CYS A 1056 25.16 -30.96 -24.41
CA CYS A 1056 25.27 -31.91 -23.30
C CYS A 1056 26.30 -33.01 -23.60
N LEU A 1057 26.78 -33.69 -22.54
CA LEU A 1057 27.76 -34.76 -22.69
C LEU A 1057 27.13 -36.01 -23.35
N PRO A 1058 27.93 -36.87 -24.03
CA PRO A 1058 27.41 -38.06 -24.71
C PRO A 1058 26.55 -38.99 -23.85
N ARG A 1059 26.91 -39.12 -22.55
CA ARG A 1059 26.13 -39.90 -21.59
C ARG A 1059 24.75 -39.28 -21.29
N GLN A 1060 24.65 -37.96 -21.28
CA GLN A 1060 23.40 -37.23 -21.06
C GLN A 1060 22.51 -37.32 -22.31
N ALA A 1061 23.08 -37.11 -23.50
CA ALA A 1061 22.37 -37.28 -24.77
C ALA A 1061 21.76 -38.68 -24.92
N ASN A 1062 22.52 -39.73 -24.59
CA ASN A 1062 22.02 -41.11 -24.59
C ASN A 1062 20.87 -41.33 -23.60
N ARG A 1063 20.92 -40.71 -22.40
CA ARG A 1063 19.82 -40.81 -21.42
C ARG A 1063 18.55 -40.12 -21.92
N ILE A 1064 18.69 -38.98 -22.58
CA ILE A 1064 17.56 -38.23 -23.16
C ILE A 1064 16.93 -39.03 -24.30
N LEU A 1065 17.74 -39.57 -25.22
CA LEU A 1065 17.28 -40.45 -26.29
C LEU A 1065 16.61 -41.72 -25.77
N GLN A 1066 17.17 -42.35 -24.73
CA GLN A 1066 16.53 -43.50 -24.08
C GLN A 1066 15.15 -43.13 -23.51
N ARG A 1067 15.03 -41.96 -22.88
CA ARG A 1067 13.75 -41.46 -22.34
C ARG A 1067 12.74 -41.19 -23.45
N MET A 1068 13.16 -40.58 -24.55
CA MET A 1068 12.32 -40.31 -25.73
C MET A 1068 11.83 -41.61 -26.39
N ARG A 1069 12.67 -42.66 -26.44
CA ARG A 1069 12.33 -43.98 -27.00
C ARG A 1069 11.44 -44.85 -26.09
N GLY A 1070 10.86 -44.28 -25.04
CA GLY A 1070 10.07 -45.05 -24.07
C GLY A 1070 10.90 -46.04 -23.24
N GLY A 1071 12.23 -45.91 -23.23
CA GLY A 1071 13.10 -46.71 -22.38
C GLY A 1071 12.74 -46.45 -20.92
N ARG A 1072 12.40 -47.51 -20.17
CA ARG A 1072 12.09 -47.40 -18.74
C ARG A 1072 13.24 -46.70 -18.03
N VAL A 1073 12.93 -45.60 -17.36
CA VAL A 1073 13.82 -44.97 -16.38
C VAL A 1073 14.26 -46.08 -15.43
N ARG A 1074 15.57 -46.27 -15.28
CA ARG A 1074 16.12 -47.23 -14.30
C ARG A 1074 15.46 -46.90 -12.96
N VAL A 1075 14.64 -47.82 -12.44
CA VAL A 1075 14.00 -47.69 -11.12
C VAL A 1075 15.08 -47.22 -10.14
N THR A 1076 14.85 -46.15 -9.40
CA THR A 1076 15.92 -45.57 -8.57
C THR A 1076 16.35 -46.57 -7.50
N PHE A 1077 17.59 -46.49 -6.99
CA PHE A 1077 17.99 -47.35 -5.86
C PHE A 1077 17.03 -47.20 -4.69
N ARG A 1078 16.50 -45.99 -4.45
CA ARG A 1078 15.42 -45.73 -3.50
C ARG A 1078 14.20 -46.62 -3.74
N GLU A 1079 13.60 -46.56 -4.93
CA GLU A 1079 12.39 -47.35 -5.24
C GLU A 1079 12.66 -48.85 -5.21
N GLN A 1080 13.83 -49.31 -5.68
CA GLN A 1080 14.21 -50.72 -5.61
C GLN A 1080 14.40 -51.19 -4.16
N ILE A 1081 15.04 -50.38 -3.31
CA ILE A 1081 15.22 -50.68 -1.88
C ILE A 1081 13.86 -50.72 -1.18
N LEU A 1082 13.00 -49.71 -1.40
CA LEU A 1082 11.68 -49.65 -0.77
C LEU A 1082 10.78 -50.82 -1.20
N ALA A 1083 10.81 -51.20 -2.48
CA ALA A 1083 10.08 -52.36 -2.98
C ALA A 1083 10.58 -53.67 -2.34
N LEU A 1084 11.90 -53.85 -2.19
CA LEU A 1084 12.46 -55.05 -1.55
C LEU A 1084 12.19 -55.12 -0.04
N LEU A 1085 12.00 -53.97 0.62
CA LEU A 1085 11.65 -53.86 2.03
C LEU A 1085 10.15 -53.93 2.30
N ALA A 1086 9.31 -53.88 1.26
CA ALA A 1086 7.86 -54.07 1.38
C ALA A 1086 7.52 -55.49 1.89
N ASP A 1087 8.37 -56.48 1.55
CA ASP A 1087 8.23 -57.88 1.98
C ASP A 1087 8.90 -58.16 3.34
N GLY A 1088 9.21 -57.13 4.12
CA GLY A 1088 9.79 -57.24 5.47
C GLY A 1088 11.28 -56.87 5.58
N GLU A 1089 11.94 -57.36 6.62
CA GLU A 1089 13.35 -57.02 6.90
C GLU A 1089 14.29 -57.62 5.84
N LYS A 1090 15.24 -56.82 5.34
CA LYS A 1090 16.30 -57.30 4.44
C LYS A 1090 17.68 -56.95 4.95
N LYS A 1091 18.65 -57.83 4.72
CA LYS A 1091 20.06 -57.60 5.02
C LYS A 1091 20.74 -56.81 3.89
N THR A 1092 21.80 -56.05 4.21
CA THR A 1092 22.62 -55.36 3.20
C THR A 1092 23.05 -56.29 2.06
N PRO A 1093 23.59 -57.51 2.29
CA PRO A 1093 23.99 -58.39 1.20
C PRO A 1093 22.82 -58.82 0.30
N GLU A 1094 21.63 -58.99 0.86
CA GLU A 1094 20.42 -59.35 0.09
C GLU A 1094 19.99 -58.20 -0.81
N LEU A 1095 19.99 -56.96 -0.28
CA LEU A 1095 19.72 -55.75 -1.06
C LEU A 1095 20.78 -55.53 -2.14
N THR A 1096 22.04 -55.84 -1.83
CA THR A 1096 23.16 -55.62 -2.78
C THR A 1096 23.17 -56.68 -3.89
N ALA A 1097 22.70 -57.90 -3.60
CA ALA A 1097 22.56 -58.98 -4.57
C ALA A 1097 21.32 -58.81 -5.48
N ALA A 1098 20.22 -58.30 -4.93
CA ALA A 1098 18.96 -58.10 -5.66
C ALA A 1098 18.96 -56.83 -6.53
N ILE A 1099 19.71 -55.80 -6.14
CA ILE A 1099 19.78 -54.52 -6.85
C ILE A 1099 20.98 -54.52 -7.80
N GLN A 1100 20.70 -54.37 -9.09
CA GLN A 1100 21.74 -54.31 -10.11
C GLN A 1100 22.48 -52.95 -10.03
N GLY A 1101 23.56 -52.89 -9.24
CA GLY A 1101 24.32 -51.66 -8.99
C GLY A 1101 25.62 -51.90 -8.23
N HIS A 1102 26.48 -50.88 -8.19
CA HIS A 1102 27.73 -50.98 -7.43
C HIS A 1102 27.42 -51.01 -5.92
N PRO A 1103 27.96 -51.98 -5.14
CA PRO A 1103 27.67 -52.15 -3.71
C PRO A 1103 27.80 -50.88 -2.86
N LYS A 1104 28.83 -50.08 -3.15
CA LYS A 1104 29.08 -48.81 -2.46
C LYS A 1104 27.95 -47.79 -2.65
N ALA A 1105 27.35 -47.72 -3.84
CA ALA A 1105 26.28 -46.77 -4.14
C ALA A 1105 24.96 -47.18 -3.45
N ILE A 1106 24.69 -48.49 -3.38
CA ILE A 1106 23.55 -49.05 -2.65
C ILE A 1106 23.67 -48.75 -1.15
N ASN A 1107 24.89 -48.91 -0.59
CA ASN A 1107 25.16 -48.56 0.80
C ASN A 1107 25.02 -47.06 1.11
N THR A 1108 25.46 -46.19 0.20
CA THR A 1108 25.28 -44.73 0.34
C THR A 1108 23.79 -44.37 0.34
N GLU A 1109 22.99 -44.97 -0.55
CA GLU A 1109 21.56 -44.70 -0.59
C GLU A 1109 20.83 -45.26 0.63
N LEU A 1110 21.19 -46.45 1.13
CA LEU A 1110 20.65 -46.98 2.40
C LEU A 1110 20.92 -46.05 3.58
N THR A 1111 22.12 -45.47 3.65
CA THR A 1111 22.46 -44.48 4.70
C THR A 1111 21.60 -43.23 4.58
N ARG A 1112 21.38 -42.75 3.35
CA ARG A 1112 20.54 -41.58 3.06
C ARG A 1112 19.06 -41.81 3.42
N LEU A 1113 18.51 -42.98 3.10
CA LEU A 1113 17.11 -43.32 3.40
C LEU A 1113 16.87 -43.47 4.91
N VAL A 1114 17.84 -44.02 5.66
CA VAL A 1114 17.78 -44.02 7.13
C VAL A 1114 17.80 -42.59 7.69
N ALA A 1115 18.68 -41.71 7.16
CA ALA A 1115 18.77 -40.32 7.61
C ALA A 1115 17.48 -39.51 7.34
N ARG A 1116 16.74 -39.88 6.29
CA ARG A 1116 15.44 -39.29 5.95
C ARG A 1116 14.25 -39.92 6.68
N GLY A 1117 14.48 -40.96 7.47
CA GLY A 1117 13.41 -41.69 8.17
C GLY A 1117 12.53 -42.55 7.27
N GLU A 1118 12.89 -42.73 6.00
CA GLU A 1118 12.10 -43.49 5.02
C GLU A 1118 12.25 -45.01 5.20
N ILE A 1119 13.31 -45.46 5.87
CA ILE A 1119 13.54 -46.85 6.29
C ILE A 1119 14.16 -46.86 7.69
N VAL A 1120 13.92 -47.93 8.46
CA VAL A 1120 14.45 -48.11 9.81
C VAL A 1120 15.57 -49.12 9.80
N LYS A 1121 16.70 -48.77 10.42
CA LYS A 1121 17.81 -49.70 10.66
C LYS A 1121 17.58 -50.45 11.97
N VAL A 1122 17.11 -51.70 11.86
CA VAL A 1122 16.74 -52.54 13.02
C VAL A 1122 18.00 -53.00 13.77
N ARG A 1123 19.03 -53.40 13.02
CA ARG A 1123 20.34 -53.83 13.54
C ARG A 1123 21.41 -53.63 12.47
N ARG A 1124 22.68 -53.86 12.82
CA ARG A 1124 23.80 -53.61 11.90
C ARG A 1124 23.61 -54.41 10.60
N GLY A 1125 23.41 -53.67 9.50
CA GLY A 1125 23.23 -54.24 8.16
C GLY A 1125 21.85 -54.83 7.88
N VAL A 1126 20.81 -54.48 8.67
CA VAL A 1126 19.43 -54.92 8.46
C VAL A 1126 18.49 -53.72 8.47
N TYR A 1127 17.60 -53.66 7.48
CA TYR A 1127 16.70 -52.55 7.23
C TYR A 1127 15.26 -53.05 7.06
N ARG A 1128 14.29 -52.20 7.38
CA ARG A 1128 12.85 -52.42 7.18
C ARG A 1128 12.13 -51.10 6.90
N LEU A 1129 10.88 -51.16 6.42
CA LEU A 1129 10.03 -49.96 6.36
C LEU A 1129 9.58 -49.53 7.77
N PRO A 1130 9.33 -48.22 8.00
CA PRO A 1130 8.74 -47.73 9.24
C PRO A 1130 7.35 -48.34 9.45
N GLU A 1131 7.01 -48.68 10.70
CA GLU A 1131 5.62 -49.05 11.04
C GLU A 1131 4.73 -47.79 10.95
N PRO A 1132 3.49 -47.90 10.45
CA PRO A 1132 2.57 -46.77 10.31
C PRO A 1132 2.17 -46.14 11.65
#